data_AF-A0A956TMF8-F1
#
_entry.id   AF-A0A956TMF8-F1
#
_cell.length_a   1.000
_cell.length_b   1.000
_cell.length_c   1.000
_cell.angle_alpha   90.00
_cell.angle_beta   90.00
_cell.angle_gamma   90.00
#
_symmetry.space_group_name_H-M   'P 1'
#
loop_
_entity.id
_entity.type
_entity.pdbx_description
1 polymer ?
#
loop_
_entity_poly.entity_id
_entity_poly.type
_entity_poly.pdbx_seq_one_letter_code
_entity_poly.pdbx_strand_id
1 'polypeptide(L)'
;MRSGIARTSTMNLAVTVAVLLAFAAMGSVVIKLPEIVQKNHSPVEKAALAGAGELSKIVVNTSSCGFVSLADHEAAGRGTLAKDGYPLPVRGINSLIGTARLSLIVADKLDQSLMEEFAEQDLKLALSAKDELLECLRKSLSKDGEATDCNGAPVSPYKSAMEAYREAGGKSKQLSLSLGSLQGGSSTSTPVPNPEHMAPVGSGLQESGFYRAFVNIPYKDISFVFGGLGRETTLVNGKQWRAEIADLSYQFPTIVKVETGKENENACAQPGAPEAELPSPGALTMTFPDGPVPEIKHPGDCYRNESLNSADNDTTDLLTASGGDYPIDGGSHMAELPWPLTGTRSNESPANVWRLALHDWIRRAGPGANIGSIVAMQDIELDRPKPSKIMWTAPLQRGQTYSSIEPISSGIVHIFEFDREGYVSYRSKLVAPYPLYASSQGQLYCESFGAIKYSDIGLQAIMIPLSPRAKRLTMRAAWDVYIRDEVRRPGTVDGGKHAGQPVAMPVLAMEAKAPYICTDLTVPPLILPASFEGGGGAAEEPAADGESVDQGKGLGKGAGSGLVGLSGRQEMGYLPLVSPQSDFGEAMSPPPPFVRPMPFGNGRRPFSRASGTAVDIKFRRQIDVTELNGFTSSGYIGITGEN
;
A
#
# COMPACT_ATOMS: atom_id res chain seq x y z
N MET A 1 -62.96 35.77 22.00
CA MET A 1 -61.96 34.80 21.49
C MET A 1 -60.92 35.37 20.51
N ARG A 2 -61.17 36.46 19.77
CA ARG A 2 -60.16 37.03 18.84
C ARG A 2 -58.99 37.82 19.49
N SER A 3 -59.08 38.26 20.75
CA SER A 3 -57.98 38.99 21.42
C SER A 3 -56.94 38.09 22.11
N GLY A 4 -57.23 36.80 22.30
CA GLY A 4 -56.30 35.84 22.90
C GLY A 4 -55.19 35.40 21.93
N ILE A 5 -55.55 35.16 20.67
CA ILE A 5 -54.66 34.60 19.63
C ILE A 5 -53.55 35.61 19.22
N ALA A 6 -53.86 36.92 19.23
CA ALA A 6 -52.88 37.95 18.91
C ALA A 6 -51.78 38.13 19.98
N ARG A 7 -52.10 37.86 21.26
CA ARG A 7 -51.12 37.94 22.36
C ARG A 7 -50.18 36.73 22.40
N THR A 8 -50.65 35.55 22.02
CA THR A 8 -49.81 34.34 21.95
C THR A 8 -48.82 34.40 20.79
N SER A 9 -49.24 34.96 19.64
CA SER A 9 -48.37 35.14 18.46
C SER A 9 -47.22 36.12 18.72
N THR A 10 -47.49 37.23 19.41
CA THR A 10 -46.48 38.26 19.73
C THR A 10 -45.49 37.78 20.79
N MET A 11 -45.95 37.00 21.78
CA MET A 11 -45.07 36.42 22.80
C MET A 11 -44.13 35.36 22.22
N ASN A 12 -44.63 34.50 21.32
CA ASN A 12 -43.80 33.48 20.66
C ASN A 12 -42.74 34.11 19.74
N LEU A 13 -43.06 35.19 19.04
CA LEU A 13 -42.08 35.90 18.20
C LEU A 13 -40.98 36.53 19.05
N ALA A 14 -41.34 37.17 20.17
CA ALA A 14 -40.37 37.78 21.07
C ALA A 14 -39.40 36.76 21.70
N VAL A 15 -39.92 35.58 22.10
CA VAL A 15 -39.10 34.49 22.64
C VAL A 15 -38.15 33.94 21.57
N THR A 16 -38.63 33.69 20.34
CA THR A 16 -37.78 33.18 19.26
C THR A 16 -36.67 34.15 18.89
N VAL A 17 -36.96 35.45 18.82
CA VAL A 17 -35.95 36.48 18.55
C VAL A 17 -34.93 36.57 19.68
N ALA A 18 -35.36 36.49 20.94
CA ALA A 18 -34.45 36.49 22.09
C ALA A 18 -33.52 35.27 22.10
N VAL A 19 -34.02 34.08 21.76
CA VAL A 19 -33.22 32.85 21.64
C VAL A 19 -32.22 32.95 20.49
N LEU A 20 -32.63 33.44 19.32
CA LEU A 20 -31.73 33.65 18.18
C LEU A 20 -30.61 34.66 18.50
N LEU A 21 -30.93 35.75 19.19
CA LEU A 21 -29.94 36.73 19.64
C LEU A 21 -28.98 36.14 20.68
N ALA A 22 -29.46 35.30 21.59
CA ALA A 22 -28.61 34.58 22.54
C ALA A 22 -27.65 33.61 21.84
N PHE A 23 -28.12 32.87 20.83
CA PHE A 23 -27.26 32.00 20.00
C PHE A 23 -26.25 32.80 19.17
N ALA A 24 -26.63 33.95 18.61
CA ALA A 24 -25.71 34.84 17.91
C ALA A 24 -24.65 35.43 18.84
N ALA A 25 -25.03 35.81 20.06
CA ALA A 25 -24.11 36.31 21.07
C ALA A 25 -23.14 35.23 21.54
N MET A 26 -23.62 34.01 21.86
CA MET A 26 -22.77 32.86 22.20
C MET A 26 -21.86 32.48 21.03
N GLY A 27 -22.37 32.47 19.81
CA GLY A 27 -21.57 32.27 18.60
C GLY A 27 -20.44 33.29 18.48
N SER A 28 -20.70 34.57 18.76
CA SER A 28 -19.69 35.63 18.72
C SER A 28 -18.59 35.48 19.79
N VAL A 29 -18.92 34.93 20.96
CA VAL A 29 -17.97 34.63 22.04
C VAL A 29 -17.12 33.40 21.69
N VAL A 30 -17.75 32.35 21.14
CA VAL A 30 -17.06 31.13 20.68
C VAL A 30 -16.10 31.44 19.52
N ILE A 31 -16.49 32.30 18.57
CA ILE A 31 -15.63 32.73 17.47
C ILE A 31 -14.43 33.56 17.95
N LYS A 32 -14.58 34.32 19.05
CA LYS A 32 -13.50 35.15 19.63
C LYS A 32 -12.60 34.42 20.63
N LEU A 33 -12.98 33.25 21.11
CA LEU A 33 -12.19 32.49 22.09
C LEU A 33 -10.77 32.16 21.57
N PRO A 34 -10.57 31.71 20.32
CA PRO A 34 -9.24 31.44 19.78
C PRO A 34 -8.35 32.69 19.71
N GLU A 35 -8.91 33.85 19.34
CA GLU A 35 -8.17 35.13 19.33
C GLU A 35 -7.78 35.59 20.74
N ILE A 36 -8.62 35.34 21.74
CA ILE A 36 -8.34 35.68 23.14
C ILE A 36 -7.26 34.77 23.73
N VAL A 37 -7.28 33.47 23.40
CA VAL A 37 -6.25 32.51 23.82
C VAL A 37 -4.90 32.81 23.16
N GLN A 38 -4.88 33.17 21.86
CA GLN A 38 -3.65 33.58 21.16
C GLN A 38 -3.07 34.93 21.65
N LYS A 39 -3.89 35.80 22.24
CA LYS A 39 -3.47 37.12 22.74
C LYS A 39 -2.59 37.07 24.00
N ASN A 40 -2.48 35.92 24.67
CA ASN A 40 -1.74 35.80 25.93
C ASN A 40 -0.33 35.20 25.81
N HIS A 41 0.10 34.78 24.61
CA HIS A 41 1.45 34.26 24.45
C HIS A 41 2.49 35.38 24.45
N SER A 42 3.56 35.17 25.21
CA SER A 42 4.76 35.98 25.17
C SER A 42 5.41 35.96 23.77
N PRO A 43 6.23 36.97 23.43
CA PRO A 43 6.93 37.00 22.15
C PRO A 43 7.76 35.76 21.86
N VAL A 44 8.46 35.22 22.87
CA VAL A 44 9.31 34.03 22.71
C VAL A 44 8.50 32.75 22.50
N GLU A 45 7.31 32.64 23.10
CA GLU A 45 6.38 31.53 22.86
C GLU A 45 5.84 31.54 21.42
N LYS A 46 5.45 32.71 20.90
CA LYS A 46 5.04 32.85 19.50
C LYS A 46 6.15 32.47 18.53
N ALA A 47 7.38 32.88 18.84
CA ALA A 47 8.57 32.50 18.08
C ALA A 47 8.79 30.99 18.08
N ALA A 48 8.65 30.32 19.23
CA ALA A 48 8.80 28.88 19.35
C ALA A 48 7.73 28.13 18.54
N LEU A 49 6.46 28.54 18.64
CA LEU A 49 5.36 27.97 17.85
C LEU A 49 5.59 28.15 16.35
N ALA A 50 5.99 29.34 15.90
CA ALA A 50 6.27 29.60 14.49
C ALA A 50 7.44 28.75 13.98
N GLY A 51 8.55 28.68 14.73
CA GLY A 51 9.70 27.85 14.38
C GLY A 51 9.37 26.37 14.31
N ALA A 52 8.64 25.83 15.29
CA ALA A 52 8.21 24.44 15.30
C ALA A 52 7.23 24.11 14.16
N GLY A 53 6.32 25.04 13.82
CA GLY A 53 5.42 24.90 12.68
C GLY A 53 6.16 24.77 11.35
N GLU A 54 7.23 25.54 11.14
CA GLU A 54 8.03 25.46 9.91
C GLU A 54 8.80 24.13 9.79
N LEU A 55 9.30 23.56 10.89
CA LEU A 55 10.04 22.29 10.83
C LEU A 55 9.21 21.14 10.27
N SER A 56 7.91 21.11 10.56
CA SER A 56 7.00 20.08 10.04
C SER A 56 6.85 20.08 8.52
N LYS A 57 7.20 21.20 7.87
CA LYS A 57 7.12 21.38 6.41
C LYS A 57 8.38 20.92 5.69
N ILE A 58 9.52 20.83 6.39
CA ILE A 58 10.81 20.53 5.78
C ILE A 58 10.81 19.10 5.23
N VAL A 59 11.20 18.94 3.97
CA VAL A 59 11.27 17.65 3.27
C VAL A 59 12.69 17.40 2.79
N VAL A 60 13.18 16.17 2.99
CA VAL A 60 14.44 15.67 2.42
C VAL A 60 14.15 14.49 1.50
N ASN A 61 14.91 14.34 0.42
CA ASN A 61 14.81 13.18 -0.48
C ASN A 61 15.98 12.23 -0.23
N THR A 62 15.67 11.07 0.33
CA THR A 62 16.64 10.04 0.69
C THR A 62 16.65 8.95 -0.39
N SER A 63 17.79 8.28 -0.60
CA SER A 63 17.88 7.20 -1.59
C SER A 63 17.03 5.99 -1.21
N SER A 64 16.94 5.68 0.09
CA SER A 64 16.32 4.46 0.59
C SER A 64 14.82 4.58 0.89
N CYS A 65 14.37 5.74 1.37
CA CYS A 65 13.00 5.95 1.85
C CYS A 65 12.20 6.92 0.97
N GLY A 66 12.83 7.55 -0.03
CA GLY A 66 12.23 8.63 -0.82
C GLY A 66 12.08 9.92 -0.01
N PHE A 67 10.98 10.63 -0.18
CA PHE A 67 10.73 11.90 0.50
C PHE A 67 10.33 11.68 1.97
N VAL A 68 11.10 12.26 2.89
CA VAL A 68 10.94 12.13 4.33
C VAL A 68 10.80 13.50 4.98
N SER A 69 9.92 13.60 5.98
CA SER A 69 9.72 14.79 6.81
C SER A 69 9.46 14.39 8.26
N LEU A 70 9.22 15.36 9.13
CA LEU A 70 8.71 15.08 10.48
C LEU A 70 7.29 14.49 10.39
N ALA A 71 6.43 15.05 9.54
CA ALA A 71 5.05 14.62 9.37
C ALA A 71 4.83 13.91 8.01
N ASP A 72 3.77 13.11 7.92
CA ASP A 72 3.28 12.63 6.63
C ASP A 72 2.65 13.78 5.83
N HIS A 73 2.84 13.77 4.52
CA HIS A 73 2.14 14.67 3.59
C HIS A 73 1.55 13.91 2.42
N GLU A 74 0.39 14.38 1.95
CA GLU A 74 -0.29 13.80 0.79
C GLU A 74 0.59 13.88 -0.47
N ALA A 75 0.30 12.99 -1.43
CA ALA A 75 0.88 13.01 -2.76
C ALA A 75 0.27 14.15 -3.60
N ALA A 76 0.58 15.40 -3.24
CA ALA A 76 0.09 16.62 -3.90
C ALA A 76 1.19 17.67 -4.15
N GLY A 77 2.39 17.45 -3.61
CA GLY A 77 3.47 18.41 -3.66
C GLY A 77 4.08 18.59 -5.06
N ARG A 78 4.33 19.84 -5.45
CA ARG A 78 4.98 20.17 -6.74
C ARG A 78 6.49 19.92 -6.73
N GLY A 79 7.11 19.85 -5.55
CA GLY A 79 8.54 19.58 -5.36
C GLY A 79 8.85 18.09 -5.22
N THR A 80 7.82 17.24 -5.19
CA THR A 80 7.92 15.81 -4.88
C THR A 80 7.41 14.96 -6.05
N LEU A 81 7.88 15.23 -7.27
CA LEU A 81 7.39 14.54 -8.49
C LEU A 81 8.24 13.32 -8.84
N ALA A 82 7.59 12.22 -9.23
CA ALA A 82 8.21 11.12 -9.95
C ALA A 82 8.55 11.50 -11.40
N LYS A 83 9.35 10.68 -12.10
CA LYS A 83 9.72 10.93 -13.50
C LYS A 83 8.52 10.83 -14.45
N ASP A 84 7.48 10.10 -14.06
CA ASP A 84 6.21 10.02 -14.77
C ASP A 84 5.29 11.25 -14.59
N GLY A 85 5.72 12.25 -13.79
CA GLY A 85 5.04 13.52 -13.55
C GLY A 85 4.08 13.52 -12.35
N TYR A 86 3.80 12.37 -11.73
CA TYR A 86 2.89 12.32 -10.60
C TYR A 86 3.58 12.73 -9.30
N PRO A 87 2.88 13.46 -8.41
CA PRO A 87 3.36 13.76 -7.08
C PRO A 87 3.47 12.48 -6.24
N LEU A 88 4.43 12.51 -5.33
CA LEU A 88 4.78 11.44 -4.41
C LEU A 88 4.41 11.84 -2.99
N PRO A 89 4.00 10.88 -2.16
CA PRO A 89 3.77 11.16 -0.75
C PRO A 89 5.10 11.48 -0.05
N VAL A 90 5.03 12.29 1.00
CA VAL A 90 6.13 12.46 1.95
C VAL A 90 5.83 11.62 3.17
N ARG A 91 6.77 10.78 3.60
CA ARG A 91 6.59 9.93 4.78
C ARG A 91 7.15 10.62 6.02
N GLY A 92 6.36 10.63 7.09
CA GLY A 92 6.78 11.08 8.40
C GLY A 92 7.81 10.11 9.00
N ILE A 93 8.82 10.64 9.67
CA ILE A 93 9.88 9.81 10.24
C ILE A 93 9.34 8.83 11.29
N ASN A 94 8.38 9.25 12.13
CA ASN A 94 7.74 8.35 13.07
C ASN A 94 6.92 7.26 12.35
N SER A 95 6.33 7.57 11.20
CA SER A 95 5.60 6.59 10.39
C SER A 95 6.53 5.53 9.82
N LEU A 96 7.74 5.88 9.37
CA LEU A 96 8.76 4.91 8.94
C LEU A 96 9.18 3.97 10.09
N ILE A 97 9.47 4.54 11.27
CA ILE A 97 9.86 3.74 12.45
C ILE A 97 8.71 2.84 12.93
N GLY A 98 7.49 3.38 12.97
CA GLY A 98 6.29 2.64 13.34
C GLY A 98 5.98 1.51 12.37
N THR A 99 6.21 1.74 11.07
CA THR A 99 6.07 0.71 10.02
C THR A 99 7.08 -0.41 10.21
N ALA A 100 8.36 -0.10 10.42
CA ALA A 100 9.38 -1.13 10.65
C ALA A 100 9.05 -1.98 11.90
N ARG A 101 8.56 -1.34 12.97
CA ARG A 101 8.07 -2.07 14.16
C ARG A 101 6.87 -2.97 13.84
N LEU A 102 5.90 -2.46 13.09
CA LEU A 102 4.72 -3.22 12.68
C LEU A 102 5.11 -4.43 11.81
N SER A 103 5.98 -4.24 10.82
CA SER A 103 6.50 -5.31 9.97
C SER A 103 7.21 -6.39 10.78
N LEU A 104 8.02 -6.01 11.77
CA LEU A 104 8.68 -6.96 12.67
C LEU A 104 7.68 -7.77 13.51
N ILE A 105 6.62 -7.14 14.01
CA ILE A 105 5.55 -7.85 14.73
C ILE A 105 4.84 -8.81 13.79
N VAL A 106 4.46 -8.38 12.59
CA VAL A 106 3.78 -9.23 11.61
C VAL A 106 4.67 -10.44 11.26
N ALA A 107 5.95 -10.22 10.99
CA ALA A 107 6.91 -11.28 10.71
C ALA A 107 7.00 -12.31 11.85
N ASP A 108 7.06 -11.84 13.10
CA ASP A 108 7.04 -12.70 14.30
C ASP A 108 5.73 -13.49 14.42
N LYS A 109 4.58 -12.87 14.12
CA LYS A 109 3.27 -13.57 14.16
C LYS A 109 3.08 -14.57 13.05
N LEU A 110 3.78 -14.40 11.93
CA LEU A 110 3.77 -15.34 10.81
C LEU A 110 4.88 -16.41 10.94
N ASP A 111 5.72 -16.33 11.97
CA ASP A 111 6.91 -17.17 12.15
C ASP A 111 7.84 -17.14 10.90
N GLN A 112 8.09 -15.93 10.39
CA GLN A 112 8.89 -15.72 9.18
C GLN A 112 10.17 -14.94 9.51
N SER A 113 11.24 -15.64 9.91
CA SER A 113 12.52 -15.04 10.28
C SER A 113 13.12 -14.12 9.20
N LEU A 114 13.01 -14.50 7.92
CA LEU A 114 13.49 -13.68 6.81
C LEU A 114 12.76 -12.32 6.73
N MET A 115 11.47 -12.28 7.07
CA MET A 115 10.72 -11.01 7.13
C MET A 115 11.14 -10.16 8.33
N GLU A 116 11.61 -10.77 9.42
CA GLU A 116 12.21 -10.04 10.56
C GLU A 116 13.49 -9.34 10.12
N GLU A 117 14.35 -10.02 9.34
CA GLU A 117 15.57 -9.43 8.78
C GLU A 117 15.27 -8.22 7.87
N PHE A 118 14.20 -8.30 7.06
CA PHE A 118 13.76 -7.15 6.25
C PHE A 118 13.24 -5.99 7.11
N ALA A 119 12.46 -6.28 8.15
CA ALA A 119 11.97 -5.24 9.06
C ALA A 119 13.12 -4.53 9.82
N GLU A 120 14.16 -5.29 10.20
CA GLU A 120 15.39 -4.73 10.75
C GLU A 120 16.17 -3.88 9.74
N GLN A 121 16.25 -4.33 8.49
CA GLN A 121 16.86 -3.56 7.42
C GLN A 121 16.12 -2.23 7.22
N ASP A 122 14.79 -2.25 7.19
CA ASP A 122 13.98 -1.04 7.09
C ASP A 122 14.18 -0.08 8.26
N LEU A 123 14.30 -0.60 9.49
CA LEU A 123 14.65 0.23 10.64
C LEU A 123 16.01 0.91 10.43
N LYS A 124 17.03 0.16 9.98
CA LYS A 124 18.36 0.74 9.67
C LYS A 124 18.27 1.83 8.61
N LEU A 125 17.50 1.62 7.55
CA LEU A 125 17.29 2.61 6.48
C LEU A 125 16.53 3.85 6.99
N ALA A 126 15.51 3.67 7.83
CA ALA A 126 14.77 4.76 8.46
C ALA A 126 15.66 5.57 9.42
N LEU A 127 16.59 4.92 10.14
CA LEU A 127 17.57 5.61 10.98
C LEU A 127 18.58 6.43 10.17
N SER A 128 19.00 5.95 9.00
CA SER A 128 19.80 6.74 8.06
C SER A 128 19.03 7.97 7.56
N ALA A 129 17.78 7.78 7.13
CA ALA A 129 16.91 8.88 6.69
C ALA A 129 16.65 9.91 7.80
N LYS A 130 16.51 9.45 9.05
CA LYS A 130 16.46 10.33 10.23
C LYS A 130 17.70 11.21 10.33
N ASP A 131 18.91 10.64 10.17
CA ASP A 131 20.14 11.41 10.32
C ASP A 131 20.25 12.51 9.26
N GLU A 132 19.92 12.21 8.01
CA GLU A 132 19.84 13.20 6.92
C GLU A 132 18.79 14.29 7.21
N LEU A 133 17.60 13.91 7.70
CA LEU A 133 16.56 14.85 8.08
C LEU A 133 17.03 15.75 9.24
N LEU A 134 17.59 15.19 10.31
CA LEU A 134 18.06 15.95 11.47
C LEU A 134 19.19 16.91 11.11
N GLU A 135 20.08 16.53 10.19
CA GLU A 135 21.11 17.43 9.66
C GLU A 135 20.47 18.63 8.94
N CYS A 136 19.49 18.38 8.07
CA CYS A 136 18.75 19.43 7.37
C CYS A 136 18.01 20.36 8.35
N LEU A 137 17.28 19.79 9.32
CA LEU A 137 16.54 20.55 10.34
C LEU A 137 17.49 21.44 11.14
N ARG A 138 18.63 20.91 11.64
CA ARG A 138 19.61 21.70 12.40
C ARG A 138 20.21 22.84 11.58
N LYS A 139 20.56 22.60 10.31
CA LYS A 139 21.06 23.65 9.42
C LYS A 139 20.01 24.76 9.21
N SER A 140 18.74 24.39 9.06
CA SER A 140 17.63 25.32 8.84
C SER A 140 17.30 26.22 10.05
N LEU A 141 17.73 25.84 11.27
CA LEU A 141 17.55 26.66 12.47
C LEU A 141 18.52 27.86 12.55
N SER A 142 19.54 27.89 11.70
CA SER A 142 20.47 29.01 11.63
C SER A 142 19.85 30.23 10.93
N LYS A 143 20.41 31.42 11.18
CA LYS A 143 19.89 32.68 10.63
C LYS A 143 19.78 32.71 9.10
N ASP A 144 20.75 32.09 8.45
CA ASP A 144 20.85 32.00 6.99
C ASP A 144 20.45 30.60 6.48
N GLY A 145 19.93 29.75 7.37
CA GLY A 145 19.48 28.41 7.08
C GLY A 145 18.15 28.40 6.33
N GLU A 146 18.12 27.66 5.24
CA GLU A 146 16.92 27.40 4.44
C GLU A 146 16.85 25.92 4.07
N ALA A 147 15.62 25.42 3.97
CA ALA A 147 15.29 24.10 3.46
C ALA A 147 14.12 24.22 2.47
N THR A 148 13.57 23.10 2.01
CA THR A 148 12.43 23.10 1.07
C THR A 148 11.24 22.34 1.63
N ASP A 149 10.04 22.79 1.31
CA ASP A 149 8.80 22.04 1.57
C ASP A 149 8.46 21.03 0.46
N CYS A 150 7.32 20.35 0.59
CA CYS A 150 6.82 19.40 -0.41
C CYS A 150 6.48 20.04 -1.77
N ASN A 151 6.38 21.37 -1.84
CA ASN A 151 6.19 22.14 -3.07
C ASN A 151 7.49 22.68 -3.66
N GLY A 152 8.63 22.45 -2.99
CA GLY A 152 9.92 23.02 -3.35
C GLY A 152 10.05 24.50 -2.96
N ALA A 153 9.13 25.03 -2.15
CA ALA A 153 9.21 26.40 -1.66
C ALA A 153 10.23 26.48 -0.51
N PRO A 154 10.98 27.59 -0.39
CA PRO A 154 11.94 27.76 0.70
C PRO A 154 11.24 27.84 2.05
N VAL A 155 11.78 27.13 3.03
CA VAL A 155 11.33 27.09 4.43
C VAL A 155 12.47 27.55 5.31
N SER A 156 12.21 28.53 6.19
CA SER A 156 13.22 29.05 7.12
C SER A 156 12.62 29.23 8.52
N PRO A 157 12.74 28.21 9.39
CA PRO A 157 12.23 28.25 10.76
C PRO A 157 12.73 29.47 11.55
N TYR A 158 14.00 29.86 11.35
CA TYR A 158 14.57 31.03 12.01
C TYR A 158 13.86 32.33 11.59
N LYS A 159 13.64 32.53 10.28
CA LYS A 159 13.00 33.75 9.78
C LYS A 159 11.56 33.86 10.29
N SER A 160 10.79 32.78 10.21
CA SER A 160 9.42 32.73 10.72
C SER A 160 9.35 32.96 12.24
N ALA A 161 10.27 32.36 13.01
CA ALA A 161 10.36 32.61 14.44
C ALA A 161 10.70 34.08 14.78
N MET A 162 11.64 34.68 14.05
CA MET A 162 12.04 36.07 14.23
C MET A 162 10.91 37.06 13.86
N GLU A 163 10.18 36.78 12.79
CA GLU A 163 9.01 37.56 12.39
C GLU A 163 7.91 37.52 13.46
N ALA A 164 7.49 36.32 13.86
CA ALA A 164 6.50 36.13 14.92
C ALA A 164 6.92 36.77 16.26
N TYR A 165 8.21 36.70 16.61
CA TYR A 165 8.75 37.37 17.79
C TYR A 165 8.59 38.90 17.72
N ARG A 166 8.91 39.51 16.57
CA ARG A 166 8.83 40.96 16.37
C ARG A 166 7.40 41.46 16.34
N GLU A 167 6.50 40.75 15.65
CA GLU A 167 5.08 41.08 15.59
C GLU A 167 4.41 41.05 16.98
N ALA A 168 4.92 40.19 17.86
CA ALA A 168 4.49 40.12 19.26
C ALA A 168 5.07 41.23 20.15
N GLY A 169 5.88 42.15 19.62
CA GLY A 169 6.53 43.23 20.37
C GLY A 169 7.89 42.86 20.97
N GLY A 170 8.48 41.74 20.56
CA GLY A 170 9.81 41.32 20.96
C GLY A 170 10.89 42.32 20.53
N LYS A 171 11.86 42.61 21.41
CA LYS A 171 12.89 43.65 21.20
C LYS A 171 14.29 43.11 20.86
N SER A 172 14.53 41.81 21.05
CA SER A 172 15.80 41.20 20.67
C SER A 172 16.06 41.31 19.16
N LYS A 173 17.33 41.53 18.79
CA LYS A 173 17.78 41.55 17.39
C LYS A 173 18.10 40.15 16.86
N GLN A 174 18.31 39.19 17.75
CA GLN A 174 18.73 37.83 17.43
C GLN A 174 18.00 36.82 18.32
N LEU A 175 17.70 35.66 17.74
CA LEU A 175 17.22 34.49 18.45
C LEU A 175 18.29 33.39 18.36
N SER A 176 18.26 32.44 19.29
CA SER A 176 18.97 31.17 19.20
C SER A 176 17.92 30.07 19.16
N LEU A 177 17.96 29.23 18.13
CA LEU A 177 17.07 28.10 17.96
C LEU A 177 17.87 26.81 18.09
N SER A 178 17.35 25.84 18.84
CA SER A 178 17.96 24.51 18.99
C SER A 178 16.91 23.41 19.07
N LEU A 179 17.31 22.18 18.72
CA LEU A 179 16.48 20.98 18.83
C LEU A 179 16.80 20.21 20.10
N GLY A 180 15.77 19.61 20.71
CA GLY A 180 15.93 18.67 21.81
C GLY A 180 14.71 17.77 21.98
N SER A 181 14.66 17.11 23.12
CA SER A 181 13.66 16.10 23.50
C SER A 181 13.05 16.46 24.87
N LEU A 182 11.91 15.86 25.23
CA LEU A 182 11.32 16.07 26.57
C LEU A 182 11.60 14.89 27.50
N GLN A 183 12.23 15.18 28.63
CA GLN A 183 12.34 14.23 29.74
C GLN A 183 10.94 13.90 30.28
N GLY A 184 10.58 12.61 30.26
CA GLY A 184 9.24 12.15 30.59
C GLY A 184 8.32 12.01 29.38
N GLY A 185 8.81 12.24 28.16
CA GLY A 185 8.08 11.98 26.93
C GLY A 185 6.99 13.01 26.59
N SER A 186 6.36 12.78 25.45
CA SER A 186 5.23 13.57 24.93
C SER A 186 4.37 12.71 24.01
N SER A 187 3.28 13.27 23.50
CA SER A 187 2.41 12.60 22.55
C SER A 187 3.04 12.50 21.16
N THR A 188 2.69 11.43 20.45
CA THR A 188 2.90 11.28 19.00
C THR A 188 1.55 11.19 18.29
N SER A 189 1.56 11.23 16.96
CA SER A 189 0.44 10.87 16.10
C SER A 189 0.58 9.46 15.49
N THR A 190 1.57 8.68 15.89
CA THR A 190 1.84 7.35 15.33
C THR A 190 1.12 6.27 16.13
N PRO A 191 0.16 5.56 15.53
CA PRO A 191 -0.71 4.64 16.26
C PRO A 191 0.09 3.46 16.81
N VAL A 192 -0.33 2.94 17.96
CA VAL A 192 0.13 1.64 18.46
C VAL A 192 -0.44 0.52 17.58
N PRO A 193 0.11 -0.70 17.63
CA PRO A 193 -0.35 -1.80 16.80
C PRO A 193 -1.82 -2.14 17.04
N ASN A 194 -2.54 -2.43 15.95
CA ASN A 194 -3.94 -2.86 15.98
C ASN A 194 -4.04 -4.31 15.46
N PRO A 195 -4.75 -5.23 16.15
CA PRO A 195 -5.37 -5.06 17.46
C PRO A 195 -4.34 -5.12 18.60
N GLU A 196 -4.64 -4.42 19.70
CA GLU A 196 -3.72 -4.25 20.84
C GLU A 196 -3.21 -5.59 21.41
N HIS A 197 -4.06 -6.62 21.44
CA HIS A 197 -3.71 -7.93 21.99
C HIS A 197 -2.63 -8.68 21.18
N MET A 198 -2.40 -8.32 19.91
CA MET A 198 -1.38 -8.96 19.07
C MET A 198 0.04 -8.47 19.43
N ALA A 199 0.17 -7.24 19.92
CA ALA A 199 1.43 -6.67 20.38
C ALA A 199 1.17 -5.55 21.40
N PRO A 200 0.89 -5.91 22.66
CA PRO A 200 0.50 -4.95 23.68
C PRO A 200 1.62 -3.95 23.95
N VAL A 201 1.26 -2.67 23.99
CA VAL A 201 2.17 -1.58 24.38
C VAL A 201 1.81 -1.16 25.78
N GLY A 202 2.75 -1.22 26.72
CA GLY A 202 2.49 -0.86 28.12
C GLY A 202 1.92 0.56 28.24
N SER A 203 0.97 0.78 29.15
CA SER A 203 0.25 2.06 29.30
C SER A 203 1.16 3.27 29.56
N GLY A 204 2.36 3.07 30.12
CA GLY A 204 3.35 4.13 30.29
C GLY A 204 4.11 4.50 29.01
N LEU A 205 4.04 3.66 27.97
CA LEU A 205 4.72 3.79 26.69
C LEU A 205 3.77 4.23 25.55
N GLN A 206 2.50 4.47 25.86
CA GLN A 206 1.52 4.99 24.92
C GLN A 206 0.64 6.06 25.56
N GLU A 207 0.00 6.88 24.74
CA GLU A 207 -0.96 7.89 25.13
C GLU A 207 -2.10 7.93 24.11
N SER A 208 -3.33 7.68 24.55
CA SER A 208 -4.54 7.72 23.69
C SER A 208 -4.46 6.87 22.42
N GLY A 209 -3.84 5.67 22.49
CA GLY A 209 -3.68 4.78 21.34
C GLY A 209 -2.52 5.15 20.40
N PHE A 210 -1.66 6.08 20.79
CA PHE A 210 -0.45 6.45 20.05
C PHE A 210 0.81 6.15 20.87
N TYR A 211 1.93 5.87 20.22
CA TYR A 211 3.20 5.69 20.93
C TYR A 211 3.58 6.96 21.70
N ARG A 212 4.27 6.79 22.83
CA ARG A 212 4.86 7.90 23.57
C ARG A 212 6.21 8.27 22.96
N ALA A 213 6.46 9.56 22.77
CA ALA A 213 7.74 10.05 22.26
C ALA A 213 8.85 10.02 23.33
N PHE A 214 10.10 10.02 22.87
CA PHE A 214 11.31 10.15 23.71
C PHE A 214 11.47 9.09 24.80
N VAL A 215 10.87 7.92 24.59
CA VAL A 215 11.03 6.73 25.43
C VAL A 215 11.35 5.53 24.53
N ASN A 216 12.06 4.55 25.06
CA ASN A 216 12.28 3.29 24.34
C ASN A 216 11.06 2.38 24.46
N ILE A 217 10.61 1.83 23.34
CA ILE A 217 9.44 0.94 23.23
C ILE A 217 9.89 -0.37 22.56
N PRO A 218 10.61 -1.23 23.29
CA PRO A 218 11.29 -2.38 22.69
C PRO A 218 10.31 -3.43 22.14
N TYR A 219 10.78 -4.20 21.16
CA TYR A 219 10.15 -5.43 20.68
C TYR A 219 11.24 -6.39 20.18
N LYS A 220 11.24 -7.66 20.64
CA LYS A 220 12.30 -8.66 20.35
C LYS A 220 13.72 -8.09 20.48
N ASP A 221 14.00 -7.45 21.62
CA ASP A 221 15.30 -6.82 21.95
C ASP A 221 15.74 -5.66 21.02
N ILE A 222 14.90 -5.27 20.06
CA ILE A 222 15.12 -4.11 19.19
C ILE A 222 14.44 -2.90 19.83
N SER A 223 15.19 -1.80 19.92
CA SER A 223 14.71 -0.55 20.52
C SER A 223 14.01 0.32 19.49
N PHE A 224 12.85 0.85 19.87
CA PHE A 224 12.08 1.79 19.05
C PHE A 224 11.85 3.08 19.82
N VAL A 225 12.31 4.20 19.28
CA VAL A 225 12.13 5.55 19.84
C VAL A 225 11.39 6.41 18.83
N PHE A 226 10.49 7.27 19.30
CA PHE A 226 9.72 8.19 18.46
C PHE A 226 10.01 9.65 18.82
N GLY A 227 9.95 10.54 17.84
CA GLY A 227 10.01 12.00 18.05
C GLY A 227 8.67 12.56 18.53
N GLY A 228 8.70 13.67 19.27
CA GLY A 228 7.51 14.36 19.74
C GLY A 228 6.84 15.11 18.59
N LEU A 229 5.72 14.58 18.11
CA LEU A 229 4.98 15.11 16.96
C LEU A 229 3.49 14.97 17.26
N GLY A 230 2.90 16.05 17.78
CA GLY A 230 1.49 16.05 18.15
C GLY A 230 0.62 16.28 16.91
N ARG A 231 -0.70 16.22 17.02
CA ARG A 231 -1.59 16.60 15.90
C ARG A 231 -1.44 18.07 15.50
N GLU A 232 -1.11 18.91 16.47
CA GLU A 232 -0.94 20.35 16.29
C GLU A 232 0.37 20.82 16.91
N THR A 233 0.88 21.94 16.42
CA THR A 233 2.03 22.61 17.00
C THR A 233 1.65 23.23 18.34
N THR A 234 2.34 22.86 19.41
CA THR A 234 1.95 23.23 20.78
C THR A 234 3.16 23.65 21.63
N LEU A 235 2.92 24.52 22.61
CA LEU A 235 3.93 24.85 23.61
C LEU A 235 4.12 23.69 24.57
N VAL A 236 5.37 23.45 24.97
CA VAL A 236 5.73 22.37 25.90
C VAL A 236 6.57 22.91 27.05
N ASN A 237 6.63 22.15 28.14
CA ASN A 237 7.34 22.56 29.34
C ASN A 237 8.86 22.58 29.12
N GLY A 238 9.43 23.78 29.00
CA GLY A 238 10.87 23.97 28.82
C GLY A 238 11.74 23.40 29.94
N LYS A 239 11.20 23.17 31.15
CA LYS A 239 11.95 22.50 32.24
C LYS A 239 12.23 21.03 31.97
N GLN A 240 11.41 20.38 31.12
CA GLN A 240 11.60 19.01 30.69
C GLN A 240 12.50 18.91 29.46
N TRP A 241 12.76 20.00 28.77
CA TRP A 241 13.60 20.00 27.57
C TRP A 241 15.03 19.59 27.91
N ARG A 242 15.58 18.69 27.10
CA ARG A 242 16.98 18.24 27.15
C ARG A 242 17.52 18.19 25.73
N ALA A 243 18.77 18.59 25.52
CA ALA A 243 19.45 18.37 24.24
C ALA A 243 19.59 16.87 23.95
N GLU A 244 19.86 16.09 24.99
CA GLU A 244 20.00 14.64 24.95
C GLU A 244 19.34 14.01 26.18
N ILE A 245 18.68 12.86 26.00
CA ILE A 245 18.14 12.05 27.08
C ILE A 245 19.04 10.82 27.26
N ALA A 246 19.51 10.61 28.50
CA ALA A 246 20.31 9.45 28.84
C ALA A 246 19.55 8.13 28.58
N ASP A 247 20.30 7.05 28.33
CA ASP A 247 19.80 5.67 28.21
C ASP A 247 18.91 5.35 26.98
N LEU A 248 18.77 6.26 26.03
CA LEU A 248 18.14 5.96 24.73
C LEU A 248 19.18 5.45 23.73
N SER A 249 18.89 4.35 23.03
CA SER A 249 19.75 3.80 21.97
C SER A 249 19.95 4.78 20.81
N TYR A 250 18.97 5.64 20.56
CA TYR A 250 19.00 6.76 19.63
C TYR A 250 17.88 7.74 19.97
N GLN A 251 17.94 8.97 19.45
CA GLN A 251 16.92 9.99 19.71
C GLN A 251 16.53 10.80 18.47
N PHE A 252 15.32 11.37 18.52
CA PHE A 252 14.75 12.25 17.50
C PHE A 252 14.46 13.63 18.11
N PRO A 253 15.48 14.48 18.29
CA PRO A 253 15.28 15.78 18.89
C PRO A 253 14.41 16.64 17.94
N THR A 254 13.15 16.80 18.31
CA THR A 254 12.09 17.42 17.49
C THR A 254 11.53 18.67 18.14
N ILE A 255 11.78 18.87 19.45
CA ILE A 255 11.30 20.04 20.19
C ILE A 255 12.19 21.23 19.91
N VAL A 256 11.60 22.31 19.42
CA VAL A 256 12.29 23.58 19.18
C VAL A 256 12.36 24.37 20.47
N LYS A 257 13.56 24.74 20.88
CA LYS A 257 13.79 25.73 21.92
C LYS A 257 14.21 27.05 21.29
N VAL A 258 13.56 28.14 21.67
CA VAL A 258 13.91 29.51 21.26
C VAL A 258 14.41 30.29 22.47
N GLU A 259 15.53 31.01 22.29
CA GLU A 259 16.14 31.85 23.32
C GLU A 259 16.47 33.24 22.75
N THR A 260 16.31 34.29 23.55
CA THR A 260 16.57 35.68 23.14
C THR A 260 17.96 36.21 23.53
N GLY A 261 18.74 35.40 24.26
CA GLY A 261 20.01 35.81 24.87
C GLY A 261 19.87 36.48 26.24
N LYS A 262 18.64 36.73 26.72
CA LYS A 262 18.39 37.11 28.11
C LYS A 262 18.15 35.88 28.96
N GLU A 263 18.67 35.92 30.18
CA GLU A 263 18.46 34.88 31.17
C GLU A 263 16.95 34.71 31.45
N ASN A 264 16.47 33.45 31.43
CA ASN A 264 15.07 33.07 31.64
C ASN A 264 14.04 33.51 30.57
N GLU A 265 14.45 34.05 29.41
CA GLU A 265 13.55 34.34 28.29
C GLU A 265 13.70 33.26 27.21
N ASN A 266 13.10 32.08 27.47
CA ASN A 266 13.06 30.97 26.52
C ASN A 266 11.67 30.30 26.48
N ALA A 267 11.37 29.67 25.36
CA ALA A 267 10.18 28.85 25.18
C ALA A 267 10.50 27.61 24.34
N CYS A 268 9.73 26.55 24.56
CA CYS A 268 9.84 25.30 23.80
C CYS A 268 8.51 24.99 23.12
N ALA A 269 8.57 24.49 21.89
CA ALA A 269 7.40 24.07 21.15
C ALA A 269 7.64 22.72 20.45
N GLN A 270 6.60 21.90 20.44
CA GLN A 270 6.52 20.64 19.73
C GLN A 270 5.91 20.88 18.35
N PRO A 271 6.51 20.38 17.25
CA PRO A 271 5.91 20.45 15.91
C PRO A 271 4.61 19.65 15.82
N GLY A 272 3.70 20.12 14.96
CA GLY A 272 2.51 19.38 14.56
C GLY A 272 2.78 18.41 13.41
N ALA A 273 2.01 17.33 13.39
CA ALA A 273 1.90 16.35 12.32
C ALA A 273 0.39 16.15 12.05
N PRO A 274 -0.22 17.02 11.22
CA PRO A 274 -1.62 16.89 10.87
C PRO A 274 -1.85 15.55 10.15
N GLU A 275 -3.06 15.01 10.30
CA GLU A 275 -3.44 13.80 9.58
C GLU A 275 -3.46 14.06 8.08
N ALA A 276 -2.78 13.20 7.31
CA ALA A 276 -2.67 13.31 5.86
C ALA A 276 -3.43 12.15 5.19
N GLU A 277 -4.17 12.42 4.12
CA GLU A 277 -4.74 11.37 3.27
C GLU A 277 -3.61 10.73 2.44
N LEU A 278 -2.98 9.70 3.01
CA LEU A 278 -1.95 8.93 2.32
C LEU A 278 -2.56 8.20 1.09
N PRO A 279 -1.79 8.04 -0.01
CA PRO A 279 -2.26 7.27 -1.15
C PRO A 279 -2.51 5.81 -0.75
N SER A 280 -3.42 5.15 -1.46
CA SER A 280 -3.66 3.71 -1.30
C SER A 280 -2.33 2.93 -1.32
N PRO A 281 -2.13 1.98 -0.39
CA PRO A 281 -0.98 1.07 -0.40
C PRO A 281 -0.87 0.23 -1.68
N GLY A 282 -1.94 0.15 -2.47
CA GLY A 282 -2.05 -0.78 -3.59
C GLY A 282 -2.47 -2.17 -3.15
N ALA A 283 -2.86 -2.98 -4.12
CA ALA A 283 -3.27 -4.36 -3.93
C ALA A 283 -2.08 -5.31 -3.99
N LEU A 284 -2.18 -6.38 -3.21
CA LEU A 284 -1.44 -7.61 -3.45
C LEU A 284 -2.35 -8.55 -4.23
N THR A 285 -1.87 -9.07 -5.35
CA THR A 285 -2.63 -9.98 -6.21
C THR A 285 -1.97 -11.35 -6.32
N MET A 286 -2.80 -12.39 -6.32
CA MET A 286 -2.40 -13.75 -6.71
C MET A 286 -3.17 -14.12 -7.97
N THR A 287 -2.45 -14.27 -9.09
CA THR A 287 -3.05 -14.42 -10.41
C THR A 287 -2.84 -15.84 -10.93
N PHE A 288 -3.94 -16.55 -11.19
CA PHE A 288 -4.00 -17.91 -11.71
C PHE A 288 -4.67 -17.93 -13.10
N PRO A 289 -4.04 -17.36 -14.14
CA PRO A 289 -4.64 -17.23 -15.47
C PRO A 289 -4.99 -18.58 -16.13
N ASP A 290 -4.23 -19.64 -15.83
CA ASP A 290 -4.42 -20.98 -16.41
C ASP A 290 -5.25 -21.91 -15.49
N GLY A 291 -5.94 -21.33 -14.50
CA GLY A 291 -6.75 -22.02 -13.50
C GLY A 291 -6.08 -22.18 -12.14
N PRO A 292 -6.83 -22.60 -11.11
CA PRO A 292 -6.30 -22.74 -9.74
C PRO A 292 -5.11 -23.70 -9.67
N VAL A 293 -4.13 -23.36 -8.84
CA VAL A 293 -2.97 -24.20 -8.52
C VAL A 293 -3.33 -25.06 -7.30
N PRO A 294 -3.50 -26.39 -7.42
CA PRO A 294 -3.97 -27.22 -6.31
C PRO A 294 -3.13 -27.15 -5.04
N GLU A 295 -1.84 -26.87 -5.20
CA GLU A 295 -0.86 -26.76 -4.11
C GLU A 295 -0.94 -25.43 -3.35
N ILE A 296 -1.63 -24.42 -3.91
CA ILE A 296 -1.74 -23.06 -3.34
C ILE A 296 -3.22 -22.77 -3.11
N LYS A 297 -3.69 -23.08 -1.90
CA LYS A 297 -5.09 -22.92 -1.48
C LYS A 297 -5.29 -21.66 -0.64
N HIS A 298 -4.23 -21.15 -0.02
CA HIS A 298 -4.20 -19.95 0.80
C HIS A 298 -2.98 -19.09 0.43
N PRO A 299 -2.99 -17.77 0.70
CA PRO A 299 -1.81 -16.93 0.48
C PRO A 299 -0.56 -17.42 1.22
N GLY A 300 -0.72 -17.97 2.42
CA GLY A 300 0.38 -18.51 3.21
C GLY A 300 1.06 -19.72 2.56
N ASP A 301 0.39 -20.43 1.65
CA ASP A 301 0.97 -21.58 0.96
C ASP A 301 2.15 -21.18 0.07
N CYS A 302 2.24 -19.92 -0.38
CA CYS A 302 3.36 -19.42 -1.18
C CYS A 302 4.71 -19.45 -0.45
N TYR A 303 4.72 -19.44 0.89
CA TYR A 303 5.95 -19.64 1.68
C TYR A 303 5.96 -20.94 2.50
N ARG A 304 4.83 -21.67 2.58
CA ARG A 304 4.76 -22.98 3.25
C ARG A 304 4.99 -24.16 2.30
N ASN A 305 4.77 -23.98 0.99
CA ASN A 305 4.90 -25.04 0.00
C ASN A 305 6.37 -25.49 -0.17
N GLU A 306 6.62 -26.79 -0.05
CA GLU A 306 7.97 -27.35 -0.14
C GLU A 306 8.62 -27.15 -1.52
N SER A 307 7.86 -27.24 -2.62
CA SER A 307 8.39 -27.04 -3.97
C SER A 307 8.89 -25.62 -4.18
N LEU A 308 8.20 -24.62 -3.59
CA LEU A 308 8.59 -23.21 -3.65
C LEU A 308 9.75 -22.86 -2.71
N ASN A 309 10.03 -23.67 -1.69
CA ASN A 309 11.18 -23.50 -0.79
C ASN A 309 12.39 -24.38 -1.17
N SER A 310 12.25 -25.24 -2.18
CA SER A 310 13.26 -26.24 -2.53
C SER A 310 14.47 -25.61 -3.21
N ALA A 311 15.66 -25.80 -2.62
CA ALA A 311 16.94 -25.42 -3.23
C ALA A 311 17.22 -26.18 -4.55
N ASP A 312 16.65 -27.38 -4.73
CA ASP A 312 16.76 -28.12 -6.00
C ASP A 312 15.96 -27.48 -7.15
N ASN A 313 15.12 -26.49 -6.82
CA ASN A 313 14.35 -25.69 -7.77
C ASN A 313 14.92 -24.25 -7.90
N ASP A 314 16.15 -23.98 -7.44
CA ASP A 314 16.85 -22.67 -7.53
C ASP A 314 17.22 -22.27 -8.97
N THR A 315 16.22 -22.13 -9.83
CA THR A 315 16.32 -21.48 -11.15
C THR A 315 15.59 -20.14 -11.14
N THR A 316 15.51 -19.49 -9.98
CA THR A 316 14.84 -18.20 -9.87
C THR A 316 15.78 -17.10 -10.31
N ASP A 317 15.39 -16.42 -11.39
CA ASP A 317 16.07 -15.22 -11.84
C ASP A 317 15.45 -14.02 -11.13
N LEU A 318 16.26 -13.35 -10.30
CA LEU A 318 15.88 -12.09 -9.67
C LEU A 318 16.35 -10.93 -10.56
N LEU A 319 15.40 -10.17 -11.07
CA LEU A 319 15.60 -9.20 -12.13
C LEU A 319 14.99 -7.83 -11.77
N THR A 320 15.36 -6.82 -12.56
CA THR A 320 14.77 -5.48 -12.54
C THR A 320 14.72 -4.95 -13.97
N ALA A 321 13.68 -4.19 -14.32
CA ALA A 321 13.68 -3.45 -15.58
C ALA A 321 14.71 -2.30 -15.53
N SER A 322 15.53 -2.20 -16.56
CA SER A 322 16.56 -1.17 -16.77
C SER A 322 16.25 -0.39 -18.05
N GLY A 323 16.69 0.87 -18.12
CA GLY A 323 16.45 1.74 -19.29
C GLY A 323 15.02 2.27 -19.47
N GLY A 324 14.06 1.85 -18.62
CA GLY A 324 12.65 2.25 -18.66
C GLY A 324 11.77 1.11 -18.19
N ASP A 325 10.45 1.24 -18.36
CA ASP A 325 9.50 0.16 -18.05
C ASP A 325 9.55 -0.92 -19.13
N TYR A 326 9.78 -2.16 -18.73
CA TYR A 326 9.97 -3.26 -19.67
C TYR A 326 8.67 -4.03 -19.92
N PRO A 327 8.30 -4.36 -21.17
CA PRO A 327 9.00 -4.10 -22.44
C PRO A 327 8.45 -2.85 -23.18
N ILE A 328 7.86 -1.89 -22.47
CA ILE A 328 7.13 -0.77 -23.09
C ILE A 328 8.09 0.30 -23.63
N ASP A 329 9.07 0.72 -22.82
CA ASP A 329 9.93 1.85 -23.13
C ASP A 329 11.06 1.40 -24.08
N GLY A 330 11.35 2.21 -25.10
CA GLY A 330 12.39 1.92 -26.07
C GLY A 330 13.77 1.80 -25.43
N GLY A 331 14.46 0.67 -25.67
CA GLY A 331 15.77 0.38 -25.08
C GLY A 331 15.73 -0.19 -23.65
N SER A 332 14.52 -0.40 -23.10
CA SER A 332 14.38 -1.12 -21.85
C SER A 332 14.78 -2.59 -21.99
N HIS A 333 15.32 -3.18 -20.92
CA HIS A 333 15.68 -4.60 -20.84
C HIS A 333 15.65 -5.07 -19.38
N MET A 334 15.50 -6.38 -19.17
CA MET A 334 15.67 -6.97 -17.84
C MET A 334 17.15 -7.10 -17.50
N ALA A 335 17.51 -6.75 -16.27
CA ALA A 335 18.86 -6.88 -15.73
C ALA A 335 18.81 -7.62 -14.39
N GLU A 336 19.88 -8.33 -14.04
CA GLU A 336 20.02 -8.99 -12.74
C GLU A 336 19.87 -7.99 -11.58
N LEU A 337 19.10 -8.39 -10.58
CA LEU A 337 18.89 -7.65 -9.35
C LEU A 337 19.53 -8.42 -8.17
N PRO A 338 20.49 -7.83 -7.44
CA PRO A 338 21.05 -8.46 -6.25
C PRO A 338 20.01 -8.60 -5.14
N TRP A 339 20.14 -9.66 -4.34
CA TRP A 339 19.33 -9.89 -3.15
C TRP A 339 19.53 -8.75 -2.13
N PRO A 340 18.46 -8.12 -1.62
CA PRO A 340 18.59 -6.89 -0.84
C PRO A 340 19.29 -7.02 0.52
N LEU A 341 19.31 -8.20 1.16
CA LEU A 341 19.96 -8.34 2.48
C LEU A 341 21.47 -8.50 2.37
N THR A 342 21.93 -9.27 1.38
CA THR A 342 23.33 -9.69 1.24
C THR A 342 24.06 -8.97 0.12
N GLY A 343 23.33 -8.37 -0.83
CA GLY A 343 23.87 -7.87 -2.08
C GLY A 343 24.39 -8.97 -3.01
N THR A 344 24.11 -10.24 -2.72
CA THR A 344 24.54 -11.37 -3.55
C THR A 344 23.64 -11.51 -4.77
N ARG A 345 24.20 -12.07 -5.85
CA ARG A 345 23.44 -12.45 -7.05
C ARG A 345 23.19 -13.97 -7.09
N SER A 346 23.09 -14.56 -5.91
CA SER A 346 22.67 -15.96 -5.78
C SER A 346 21.20 -16.08 -6.16
N ASN A 347 20.85 -17.24 -6.72
CA ASN A 347 19.44 -17.59 -6.91
C ASN A 347 18.78 -17.67 -5.53
N GLU A 348 17.51 -17.28 -5.48
CA GLU A 348 16.70 -17.31 -4.27
C GLU A 348 15.44 -18.15 -4.52
N SER A 349 14.98 -18.86 -3.51
CA SER A 349 13.76 -19.64 -3.66
C SER A 349 12.56 -18.71 -3.98
N PRO A 350 11.58 -19.14 -4.80
CA PRO A 350 10.37 -18.37 -5.05
C PRO A 350 9.63 -17.98 -3.76
N ALA A 351 9.69 -18.85 -2.74
CA ALA A 351 9.15 -18.57 -1.41
C ALA A 351 9.84 -17.38 -0.72
N ASN A 352 11.17 -17.25 -0.82
CA ASN A 352 11.90 -16.10 -0.27
C ASN A 352 11.54 -14.81 -0.98
N VAL A 353 11.44 -14.84 -2.31
CA VAL A 353 11.01 -13.66 -3.08
C VAL A 353 9.57 -13.27 -2.74
N TRP A 354 8.69 -14.25 -2.50
CA TRP A 354 7.34 -13.98 -2.01
C TRP A 354 7.33 -13.33 -0.62
N ARG A 355 8.15 -13.81 0.33
CA ARG A 355 8.29 -13.20 1.67
C ARG A 355 8.72 -11.74 1.58
N LEU A 356 9.67 -11.43 0.68
CA LEU A 356 10.10 -10.06 0.40
C LEU A 356 8.94 -9.21 -0.14
N ALA A 357 8.27 -9.67 -1.19
CA ALA A 357 7.17 -8.93 -1.81
C ALA A 357 6.00 -8.71 -0.82
N LEU A 358 5.64 -9.73 -0.02
CA LEU A 358 4.64 -9.62 1.04
C LEU A 358 5.04 -8.57 2.09
N HIS A 359 6.31 -8.59 2.53
CA HIS A 359 6.85 -7.58 3.44
C HIS A 359 6.76 -6.17 2.84
N ASP A 360 7.12 -5.98 1.58
CA ASP A 360 7.06 -4.68 0.91
C ASP A 360 5.64 -4.14 0.74
N TRP A 361 4.66 -5.02 0.50
CA TRP A 361 3.25 -4.64 0.51
C TRP A 361 2.76 -4.21 1.90
N ILE A 362 3.11 -4.95 2.96
CA ILE A 362 2.79 -4.59 4.35
C ILE A 362 3.42 -3.24 4.72
N ARG A 363 4.69 -3.04 4.35
CA ARG A 363 5.43 -1.80 4.57
C ARG A 363 4.73 -0.58 3.96
N ARG A 364 4.04 -0.72 2.83
CA ARG A 364 3.29 0.40 2.24
C ARG A 364 2.06 0.82 3.03
N ALA A 365 1.38 -0.11 3.69
CA ALA A 365 0.21 0.18 4.53
C ALA A 365 0.59 1.05 5.73
N GLY A 366 1.85 0.98 6.15
CA GLY A 366 2.38 1.84 7.19
C GLY A 366 1.98 1.37 8.59
N PRO A 367 2.13 2.24 9.61
CA PRO A 367 1.94 1.85 11.01
C PRO A 367 0.48 1.58 11.39
N GLY A 368 -0.48 1.96 10.55
CA GLY A 368 -1.92 1.79 10.80
C GLY A 368 -2.47 0.44 10.35
N ALA A 369 -1.67 -0.42 9.72
CA ALA A 369 -2.14 -1.70 9.22
C ALA A 369 -2.65 -2.61 10.36
N ASN A 370 -3.75 -3.32 10.14
CA ASN A 370 -4.30 -4.25 11.11
C ASN A 370 -3.57 -5.59 11.03
N ILE A 371 -2.72 -5.85 12.02
CA ILE A 371 -1.89 -7.06 12.16
C ILE A 371 -2.75 -8.32 12.16
N GLY A 372 -3.88 -8.30 12.88
CA GLY A 372 -4.79 -9.43 12.96
C GLY A 372 -5.33 -9.83 11.58
N SER A 373 -5.73 -8.84 10.77
CA SER A 373 -6.23 -9.10 9.42
C SER A 373 -5.13 -9.56 8.44
N ILE A 374 -3.89 -9.08 8.58
CA ILE A 374 -2.76 -9.54 7.76
C ILE A 374 -2.44 -11.01 8.07
N VAL A 375 -2.43 -11.37 9.36
CA VAL A 375 -2.21 -12.75 9.80
C VAL A 375 -3.36 -13.66 9.33
N ALA A 376 -4.61 -13.26 9.57
CA ALA A 376 -5.78 -14.01 9.15
C ALA A 376 -5.86 -14.18 7.62
N MET A 377 -5.40 -13.19 6.85
CA MET A 377 -5.36 -13.25 5.39
C MET A 377 -4.55 -14.44 4.87
N GLN A 378 -3.49 -14.86 5.59
CA GLN A 378 -2.63 -15.97 5.17
C GLN A 378 -3.36 -17.31 5.08
N ASP A 379 -4.47 -17.44 5.78
CA ASP A 379 -5.27 -18.67 5.86
C ASP A 379 -6.65 -18.52 5.18
N ILE A 380 -6.88 -17.44 4.42
CA ILE A 380 -8.07 -17.30 3.57
C ILE A 380 -8.03 -18.35 2.47
N GLU A 381 -9.07 -19.19 2.38
CA GLU A 381 -9.25 -20.11 1.26
C GLU A 381 -9.51 -19.32 -0.03
N LEU A 382 -8.68 -19.56 -1.04
CA LEU A 382 -8.77 -18.90 -2.33
C LEU A 382 -9.99 -19.41 -3.11
N ASP A 383 -10.81 -18.48 -3.58
CA ASP A 383 -12.00 -18.76 -4.38
C ASP A 383 -11.70 -19.66 -5.59
N ARG A 384 -12.68 -20.48 -5.96
CA ARG A 384 -12.64 -21.21 -7.23
C ARG A 384 -13.39 -20.43 -8.30
N PRO A 385 -12.88 -20.41 -9.55
CA PRO A 385 -13.56 -19.72 -10.64
C PRO A 385 -14.94 -20.33 -10.91
N LYS A 386 -15.91 -19.46 -11.22
CA LYS A 386 -17.27 -19.83 -11.61
C LYS A 386 -17.61 -19.12 -12.93
N PRO A 387 -17.75 -19.85 -14.06
CA PRO A 387 -17.63 -21.30 -14.19
C PRO A 387 -16.18 -21.79 -13.95
N SER A 388 -16.02 -23.06 -13.58
CA SER A 388 -14.70 -23.65 -13.32
C SER A 388 -13.92 -24.00 -14.60
N LYS A 389 -14.65 -24.09 -15.71
CA LYS A 389 -14.08 -24.28 -17.05
C LYS A 389 -14.72 -23.27 -18.01
N ILE A 390 -13.92 -22.77 -18.93
CA ILE A 390 -14.36 -21.92 -20.05
C ILE A 390 -14.04 -22.61 -21.36
N MET A 391 -14.86 -22.36 -22.38
CA MET A 391 -14.55 -22.80 -23.74
C MET A 391 -13.36 -22.00 -24.25
N TRP A 392 -12.29 -22.69 -24.62
CA TRP A 392 -11.19 -22.03 -25.30
C TRP A 392 -11.58 -21.73 -26.74
N THR A 393 -11.66 -20.44 -27.07
CA THR A 393 -11.90 -19.96 -28.43
C THR A 393 -10.61 -19.38 -29.00
N ALA A 394 -10.21 -19.88 -30.16
CA ALA A 394 -9.08 -19.34 -30.89
C ALA A 394 -9.30 -19.45 -32.41
N PRO A 395 -8.80 -18.51 -33.23
CA PRO A 395 -8.89 -18.61 -34.67
C PRO A 395 -7.81 -19.58 -35.15
N LEU A 396 -8.21 -20.63 -35.85
CA LEU A 396 -7.30 -21.71 -36.25
C LEU A 396 -6.36 -21.29 -37.40
N GLN A 397 -6.68 -20.18 -38.07
CA GLN A 397 -5.90 -19.56 -39.14
C GLN A 397 -5.98 -18.03 -39.00
N ARG A 398 -4.92 -17.31 -39.42
CA ARG A 398 -4.88 -15.85 -39.38
C ARG A 398 -6.05 -15.28 -40.19
N GLY A 399 -6.88 -14.45 -39.57
CA GLY A 399 -8.04 -13.82 -40.21
C GLY A 399 -9.28 -14.71 -40.36
N GLN A 400 -9.36 -15.86 -39.69
CA GLN A 400 -10.56 -16.71 -39.68
C GLN A 400 -11.42 -16.55 -38.42
N THR A 401 -12.65 -17.05 -38.48
CA THR A 401 -13.58 -17.14 -37.35
C THR A 401 -13.03 -18.01 -36.24
N TYR A 402 -13.26 -17.58 -35.00
CA TYR A 402 -12.92 -18.33 -33.80
C TYR A 402 -13.60 -19.70 -33.79
N SER A 403 -12.84 -20.75 -33.50
CA SER A 403 -13.38 -22.09 -33.25
C SER A 403 -13.26 -22.43 -31.78
N SER A 404 -14.31 -23.04 -31.23
CA SER A 404 -14.25 -23.65 -29.90
C SER A 404 -13.41 -24.92 -29.97
N ILE A 405 -12.42 -25.04 -29.08
CA ILE A 405 -11.51 -26.17 -29.03
C ILE A 405 -12.03 -27.19 -28.00
N GLU A 406 -11.64 -27.02 -26.74
CA GLU A 406 -12.11 -27.81 -25.61
C GLU A 406 -12.19 -26.91 -24.36
N PRO A 407 -13.00 -27.28 -23.35
CA PRO A 407 -13.03 -26.56 -22.10
C PRO A 407 -11.68 -26.64 -21.37
N ILE A 408 -11.13 -25.49 -21.00
CA ILE A 408 -9.94 -25.36 -20.14
C ILE A 408 -10.32 -24.75 -18.81
N SER A 409 -9.46 -24.91 -17.80
CA SER A 409 -9.66 -24.27 -16.50
C SER A 409 -9.80 -22.76 -16.65
N SER A 410 -10.77 -22.19 -15.95
CA SER A 410 -11.00 -20.75 -15.98
C SER A 410 -9.98 -20.01 -15.14
N GLY A 411 -9.42 -18.93 -15.68
CA GLY A 411 -8.48 -18.09 -14.94
C GLY A 411 -9.17 -17.27 -13.84
N ILE A 412 -8.46 -17.07 -12.74
CA ILE A 412 -8.91 -16.26 -11.60
C ILE A 412 -7.77 -15.39 -11.06
N VAL A 413 -8.11 -14.21 -10.57
CA VAL A 413 -7.21 -13.38 -9.76
C VAL A 413 -7.83 -13.15 -8.39
N HIS A 414 -6.99 -13.25 -7.37
CA HIS A 414 -7.29 -12.98 -5.97
C HIS A 414 -6.65 -11.64 -5.59
N ILE A 415 -7.43 -10.78 -4.95
CA ILE A 415 -7.08 -9.37 -4.75
C ILE A 415 -7.23 -9.07 -3.26
N PHE A 416 -6.13 -8.63 -2.65
CA PHE A 416 -6.04 -8.24 -1.25
C PHE A 416 -5.72 -6.75 -1.17
N GLU A 417 -6.54 -5.99 -0.45
CA GLU A 417 -6.47 -4.53 -0.40
C GLU A 417 -6.66 -4.05 1.04
N PHE A 418 -5.84 -3.08 1.47
CA PHE A 418 -6.08 -2.40 2.74
C PHE A 418 -7.22 -1.39 2.60
N ASP A 419 -8.15 -1.40 3.54
CA ASP A 419 -9.12 -0.32 3.72
C ASP A 419 -8.49 0.88 4.47
N ARG A 420 -9.30 1.88 4.84
CA ARG A 420 -8.80 3.11 5.49
C ARG A 420 -8.42 2.87 6.94
N GLU A 421 -9.02 1.87 7.56
CA GLU A 421 -8.83 1.45 8.94
C GLU A 421 -7.67 0.44 9.07
N GLY A 422 -7.06 0.06 7.94
CA GLY A 422 -5.92 -0.83 7.86
C GLY A 422 -6.27 -2.32 7.80
N TYR A 423 -7.55 -2.69 7.67
CA TYR A 423 -7.95 -4.08 7.49
C TYR A 423 -7.71 -4.54 6.05
N VAL A 424 -7.29 -5.79 5.91
CA VAL A 424 -7.19 -6.45 4.62
C VAL A 424 -8.57 -6.94 4.20
N SER A 425 -9.05 -6.44 3.07
CA SER A 425 -10.21 -6.94 2.35
C SER A 425 -9.79 -7.93 1.27
N TYR A 426 -10.66 -8.90 0.98
CA TYR A 426 -10.44 -9.94 -0.03
C TYR A 426 -11.55 -9.94 -1.07
N ARG A 427 -11.18 -10.11 -2.33
CA ARG A 427 -12.11 -10.38 -3.44
C ARG A 427 -11.42 -11.16 -4.55
N SER A 428 -12.21 -11.83 -5.38
CA SER A 428 -11.72 -12.51 -6.58
C SER A 428 -12.44 -12.04 -7.85
N LYS A 429 -11.78 -12.21 -9.00
CA LYS A 429 -12.35 -11.93 -10.32
C LYS A 429 -11.87 -12.97 -11.33
N LEU A 430 -12.73 -13.34 -12.28
CA LEU A 430 -12.26 -14.08 -13.45
C LEU A 430 -11.24 -13.23 -14.22
N VAL A 431 -10.18 -13.86 -14.68
CA VAL A 431 -9.15 -13.21 -15.49
C VAL A 431 -8.84 -14.05 -16.71
N ALA A 432 -8.63 -13.40 -17.84
CA ALA A 432 -8.09 -14.07 -19.01
C ALA A 432 -6.57 -14.25 -18.86
N PRO A 433 -5.93 -15.18 -19.58
CA PRO A 433 -4.48 -15.32 -19.57
C PRO A 433 -3.68 -14.10 -20.02
N TYR A 434 -4.35 -13.12 -20.61
CA TYR A 434 -3.82 -11.83 -21.04
C TYR A 434 -4.78 -10.70 -20.62
N PRO A 435 -4.31 -9.45 -20.44
CA PRO A 435 -3.05 -8.86 -20.94
C PRO A 435 -1.80 -9.22 -20.13
N LEU A 436 -0.64 -8.96 -20.75
CA LEU A 436 0.65 -9.00 -20.08
C LEU A 436 0.92 -7.66 -19.39
N TYR A 437 1.70 -7.70 -18.31
CA TYR A 437 2.03 -6.52 -17.53
C TYR A 437 3.50 -6.18 -17.70
N ALA A 438 3.80 -4.89 -17.75
CA ALA A 438 5.18 -4.43 -17.72
C ALA A 438 5.79 -4.67 -16.33
N SER A 439 7.11 -4.67 -16.26
CA SER A 439 7.86 -4.47 -15.02
C SER A 439 8.32 -3.02 -14.97
N SER A 440 8.04 -2.33 -13.84
CA SER A 440 8.49 -0.95 -13.69
C SER A 440 10.00 -0.86 -13.57
N GLN A 441 10.55 0.22 -14.13
CA GLN A 441 11.99 0.51 -14.01
C GLN A 441 12.44 0.49 -12.54
N GLY A 442 13.54 -0.22 -12.26
CA GLY A 442 14.19 -0.24 -10.95
C GLY A 442 13.46 -1.00 -9.86
N GLN A 443 12.34 -1.67 -10.18
CA GLN A 443 11.54 -2.47 -9.26
C GLN A 443 11.82 -3.96 -9.42
N LEU A 444 11.38 -4.76 -8.44
CA LEU A 444 11.69 -6.19 -8.40
C LEU A 444 10.79 -6.96 -9.36
N TYR A 445 11.42 -7.82 -10.16
CA TYR A 445 10.77 -8.86 -10.93
C TYR A 445 11.49 -10.18 -10.65
N CYS A 446 10.73 -11.26 -10.61
CA CYS A 446 11.26 -12.59 -10.43
C CYS A 446 10.55 -13.55 -11.37
N GLU A 447 11.32 -14.47 -11.95
CA GLU A 447 10.79 -15.61 -12.68
C GLU A 447 11.43 -16.91 -12.23
N SER A 448 10.61 -17.95 -12.06
CA SER A 448 11.05 -19.28 -11.68
C SER A 448 10.29 -20.31 -12.51
N PHE A 449 11.02 -20.97 -13.41
CA PHE A 449 10.44 -21.96 -14.31
C PHE A 449 10.36 -23.34 -13.65
N GLY A 450 9.18 -23.96 -13.70
CA GLY A 450 8.91 -25.24 -13.08
C GLY A 450 9.07 -25.17 -11.56
N ALA A 451 8.68 -24.05 -10.94
CA ALA A 451 8.67 -23.88 -9.50
C ALA A 451 7.83 -24.97 -8.79
N ILE A 452 6.83 -25.54 -9.47
CA ILE A 452 6.11 -26.75 -9.07
C ILE A 452 6.19 -27.73 -10.24
N LYS A 453 6.83 -28.90 -10.08
CA LYS A 453 7.12 -29.85 -11.19
C LYS A 453 6.16 -31.05 -11.30
N TYR A 454 5.37 -31.30 -10.25
CA TYR A 454 4.50 -32.47 -10.12
C TYR A 454 3.15 -32.09 -9.50
N SER A 455 2.48 -31.12 -10.10
CA SER A 455 1.21 -30.63 -9.58
C SER A 455 0.11 -31.68 -9.67
N ASP A 456 -0.73 -31.73 -8.64
CA ASP A 456 -1.89 -32.61 -8.49
C ASP A 456 -2.92 -32.42 -9.62
N ILE A 457 -2.85 -31.31 -10.36
CA ILE A 457 -3.68 -31.10 -11.56
C ILE A 457 -3.34 -32.09 -12.69
N GLY A 458 -2.17 -32.72 -12.63
CA GLY A 458 -1.73 -33.75 -13.56
C GLY A 458 -1.48 -33.26 -14.99
N LEU A 459 -1.40 -34.20 -15.94
CA LEU A 459 -1.31 -33.91 -17.37
C LEU A 459 -2.71 -33.76 -17.97
N GLN A 460 -2.89 -32.78 -18.85
CA GLN A 460 -4.13 -32.61 -19.60
C GLN A 460 -3.82 -32.48 -21.08
N ALA A 461 -4.33 -33.40 -21.90
CA ALA A 461 -4.27 -33.30 -23.34
C ALA A 461 -5.47 -32.52 -23.86
N ILE A 462 -5.23 -31.59 -24.78
CA ILE A 462 -6.22 -30.78 -25.48
C ILE A 462 -6.04 -31.01 -26.98
N MET A 463 -7.12 -31.35 -27.68
CA MET A 463 -7.09 -31.52 -29.14
C MET A 463 -7.46 -30.22 -29.84
N ILE A 464 -6.52 -29.63 -30.58
CA ILE A 464 -6.76 -28.45 -31.41
C ILE A 464 -7.14 -28.90 -32.82
N PRO A 465 -8.35 -28.60 -33.32
CA PRO A 465 -8.83 -29.05 -34.63
C PRO A 465 -8.21 -28.25 -35.79
N LEU A 466 -6.89 -28.30 -35.95
CA LEU A 466 -6.18 -27.67 -37.06
C LEU A 466 -6.38 -28.45 -38.36
N SER A 467 -6.45 -27.76 -39.49
CA SER A 467 -6.45 -28.39 -40.83
C SER A 467 -5.01 -28.54 -41.33
N PRO A 468 -4.59 -29.69 -41.90
CA PRO A 468 -5.41 -30.85 -42.29
C PRO A 468 -5.58 -31.93 -41.18
N ARG A 469 -4.93 -31.77 -40.02
CA ARG A 469 -4.99 -32.75 -38.92
C ARG A 469 -5.03 -32.04 -37.57
N ALA A 470 -5.90 -32.53 -36.69
CA ALA A 470 -5.92 -32.10 -35.31
C ALA A 470 -4.55 -32.31 -34.66
N LYS A 471 -4.11 -31.34 -33.88
CA LYS A 471 -2.83 -31.39 -33.15
C LYS A 471 -3.12 -31.50 -31.66
N ARG A 472 -2.32 -32.25 -30.92
CA ARG A 472 -2.45 -32.36 -29.47
C ARG A 472 -1.56 -31.32 -28.79
N LEU A 473 -2.15 -30.57 -27.87
CA LEU A 473 -1.44 -29.73 -26.92
C LEU A 473 -1.49 -30.43 -25.55
N THR A 474 -0.38 -30.52 -24.85
CA THR A 474 -0.36 -31.14 -23.52
C THR A 474 -0.05 -30.09 -22.46
N MET A 475 -1.03 -29.76 -21.62
CA MET A 475 -0.77 -29.00 -20.40
C MET A 475 -0.04 -29.91 -19.41
N ARG A 476 1.12 -29.46 -18.94
CA ARG A 476 1.98 -30.22 -18.04
C ARG A 476 1.48 -30.14 -16.61
N ALA A 477 1.96 -31.04 -15.76
CA ALA A 477 1.81 -30.97 -14.31
C ALA A 477 2.83 -30.00 -13.69
N ALA A 478 3.17 -28.92 -14.40
CA ALA A 478 4.22 -28.00 -14.01
C ALA A 478 3.75 -26.56 -14.08
N TRP A 479 4.13 -25.78 -13.06
CA TRP A 479 3.82 -24.36 -12.94
C TRP A 479 5.09 -23.52 -12.86
N ASP A 480 5.08 -22.43 -13.60
CA ASP A 480 6.03 -21.34 -13.49
C ASP A 480 5.47 -20.27 -12.56
N VAL A 481 6.36 -19.58 -11.85
CA VAL A 481 6.01 -18.50 -10.94
C VAL A 481 6.69 -17.22 -11.38
N TYR A 482 5.90 -16.15 -11.42
CA TYR A 482 6.35 -14.80 -11.67
C TYR A 482 5.97 -13.91 -10.49
N ILE A 483 6.88 -13.09 -10.00
CA ILE A 483 6.59 -12.12 -8.93
C ILE A 483 6.99 -10.74 -9.43
N ARG A 484 6.03 -9.81 -9.45
CA ARG A 484 6.27 -8.38 -9.62
C ARG A 484 6.07 -7.70 -8.29
N ASP A 485 7.05 -6.92 -7.87
CA ASP A 485 6.93 -6.02 -6.73
C ASP A 485 7.32 -4.62 -7.20
N GLU A 486 6.30 -3.79 -7.41
CA GLU A 486 6.38 -2.45 -7.98
C GLU A 486 6.71 -1.39 -6.91
N VAL A 487 6.93 -1.83 -5.68
CA VAL A 487 6.93 -0.99 -4.49
C VAL A 487 8.18 -1.16 -3.62
N ARG A 488 9.09 -2.07 -4.00
CA ARG A 488 10.35 -2.35 -3.32
C ARG A 488 11.20 -1.11 -3.08
N ARG A 489 11.43 -0.28 -4.10
CA ARG A 489 12.33 0.89 -4.02
C ARG A 489 11.54 2.18 -4.09
N PRO A 490 11.26 2.86 -2.97
CA PRO A 490 10.52 4.12 -2.99
C PRO A 490 11.42 5.29 -3.41
N GLY A 491 10.80 6.38 -3.88
CA GLY A 491 11.48 7.65 -4.11
C GLY A 491 12.11 7.79 -5.49
N THR A 492 12.58 8.99 -5.81
CA THR A 492 13.00 9.34 -7.18
C THR A 492 14.43 8.92 -7.51
N VAL A 493 15.22 8.57 -6.50
CA VAL A 493 16.64 8.20 -6.66
C VAL A 493 16.71 6.79 -7.24
N ASP A 494 16.18 5.79 -6.51
CA ASP A 494 16.30 4.38 -6.88
C ASP A 494 14.97 3.76 -7.36
N GLY A 495 13.84 4.42 -7.14
CA GLY A 495 12.52 3.88 -7.47
C GLY A 495 12.12 3.94 -8.95
N GLY A 496 13.06 4.31 -9.83
CA GLY A 496 12.86 4.38 -11.26
C GLY A 496 11.81 5.39 -11.70
N LYS A 497 11.11 5.09 -12.80
CA LYS A 497 10.19 6.02 -13.46
C LYS A 497 8.97 6.36 -12.60
N HIS A 498 8.47 5.37 -11.86
CA HIS A 498 7.30 5.49 -11.00
C HIS A 498 7.63 5.75 -9.52
N ALA A 499 8.93 5.86 -9.18
CA ALA A 499 9.42 6.10 -7.83
C ALA A 499 8.90 5.09 -6.79
N GLY A 500 8.81 3.83 -7.21
CA GLY A 500 8.21 2.73 -6.47
C GLY A 500 6.85 3.13 -5.92
N GLN A 501 5.88 3.39 -6.79
CA GLN A 501 4.47 3.54 -6.41
C GLN A 501 3.70 2.40 -7.07
N PRO A 502 2.53 1.99 -6.52
CA PRO A 502 1.67 1.03 -7.20
C PRO A 502 1.43 1.44 -8.65
N VAL A 503 1.14 0.49 -9.52
CA VAL A 503 0.90 0.75 -10.95
C VAL A 503 -0.49 0.31 -11.37
N ALA A 504 -0.99 0.84 -12.48
CA ALA A 504 -2.35 0.51 -12.91
C ALA A 504 -2.44 -0.95 -13.39
N MET A 505 -3.36 -1.72 -12.82
CA MET A 505 -3.71 -3.06 -13.30
C MET A 505 -5.20 -3.06 -13.65
N PRO A 506 -5.62 -3.26 -14.91
CA PRO A 506 -7.01 -3.13 -15.32
C PRO A 506 -7.99 -4.00 -14.53
N VAL A 507 -7.57 -5.20 -14.09
CA VAL A 507 -8.42 -6.09 -13.30
C VAL A 507 -8.73 -5.53 -11.91
N LEU A 508 -7.89 -4.63 -11.40
CA LEU A 508 -8.09 -3.94 -10.13
C LEU A 508 -9.04 -2.76 -10.25
N ALA A 509 -9.27 -2.23 -11.46
CA ALA A 509 -10.24 -1.16 -11.66
C ALA A 509 -11.57 -1.59 -11.03
N MET A 510 -12.00 -0.83 -10.01
CA MET A 510 -13.31 -1.04 -9.43
C MET A 510 -14.31 -0.76 -10.56
N GLU A 511 -15.14 -1.74 -10.90
CA GLU A 511 -16.34 -1.42 -11.66
C GLU A 511 -17.10 -0.39 -10.83
N ALA A 512 -17.44 0.75 -11.44
CA ALA A 512 -18.17 1.79 -10.74
C ALA A 512 -19.56 1.24 -10.37
N LYS A 513 -19.73 0.59 -9.21
CA LYS A 513 -21.04 0.17 -8.69
C LYS A 513 -21.03 -0.20 -7.19
N ALA A 514 -22.00 0.43 -6.51
CA ALA A 514 -22.63 0.23 -5.19
C ALA A 514 -21.75 0.01 -3.93
N PRO A 515 -22.10 0.62 -2.78
CA PRO A 515 -21.34 0.51 -1.54
C PRO A 515 -21.29 -0.95 -1.05
N TYR A 516 -20.08 -1.48 -0.89
CA TYR A 516 -19.83 -2.83 -0.38
C TYR A 516 -20.15 -2.90 1.12
N ILE A 517 -20.75 -4.02 1.55
CA ILE A 517 -20.79 -4.45 2.94
C ILE A 517 -19.45 -5.14 3.21
N CYS A 518 -18.62 -4.54 4.06
CA CYS A 518 -17.41 -5.17 4.58
C CYS A 518 -17.82 -6.35 5.46
N THR A 519 -17.48 -7.57 5.07
CA THR A 519 -17.48 -8.70 6.01
C THR A 519 -16.24 -8.55 6.88
N ASP A 520 -16.43 -7.95 8.05
CA ASP A 520 -15.41 -7.78 9.07
C ASP A 520 -14.79 -9.14 9.43
N LEU A 521 -13.51 -9.35 9.08
CA LEU A 521 -12.77 -10.59 9.31
C LEU A 521 -12.48 -10.86 10.81
N THR A 522 -12.97 -9.99 11.71
CA THR A 522 -12.73 -10.11 13.16
C THR A 522 -13.80 -10.86 13.95
N VAL A 523 -14.89 -11.33 13.31
CA VAL A 523 -15.94 -12.07 14.02
C VAL A 523 -15.58 -13.56 14.07
N PRO A 524 -15.19 -14.14 15.22
CA PRO A 524 -15.07 -15.60 15.35
C PRO A 524 -16.43 -16.25 15.04
N PRO A 525 -16.46 -17.46 14.46
CA PRO A 525 -17.72 -18.09 14.09
C PRO A 525 -18.65 -18.18 15.30
N LEU A 526 -19.82 -17.57 15.16
CA LEU A 526 -20.87 -17.62 16.18
C LEU A 526 -21.26 -19.09 16.38
N ILE A 527 -20.86 -19.69 17.51
CA ILE A 527 -21.33 -21.01 17.92
C ILE A 527 -22.83 -20.87 18.20
N LEU A 528 -23.67 -21.29 17.26
CA LEU A 528 -25.10 -21.45 17.49
C LEU A 528 -25.31 -22.63 18.46
N PRO A 529 -26.12 -22.47 19.52
CA PRO A 529 -26.38 -23.57 20.44
C PRO A 529 -27.21 -24.65 19.75
N ALA A 530 -26.77 -25.90 19.93
CA ALA A 530 -27.52 -27.09 19.60
C ALA A 530 -28.82 -27.15 20.42
N SER A 531 -29.97 -27.20 19.75
CA SER A 531 -31.11 -28.04 20.09
C SER A 531 -32.34 -27.62 19.29
N PHE A 532 -32.83 -28.50 18.42
CA PHE A 532 -34.26 -28.75 18.28
C PHE A 532 -34.44 -30.20 17.82
N GLU A 533 -35.00 -31.00 18.73
CA GLU A 533 -35.52 -32.34 18.46
C GLU A 533 -36.86 -32.24 17.72
N GLY A 534 -37.14 -33.26 16.91
CA GLY A 534 -38.43 -33.57 16.30
C GLY A 534 -38.37 -33.50 14.78
N GLY A 535 -38.77 -34.48 13.98
CA GLY A 535 -39.45 -35.76 14.16
C GLY A 535 -39.60 -36.36 12.76
N GLY A 536 -39.71 -37.69 12.66
CA GLY A 536 -39.41 -38.44 11.44
C GLY A 536 -40.35 -38.29 10.24
N GLY A 537 -39.85 -38.77 9.09
CA GLY A 537 -40.59 -38.96 7.85
C GLY A 537 -39.66 -39.55 6.79
N ALA A 538 -40.05 -40.70 6.24
CA ALA A 538 -39.22 -41.56 5.40
C ALA A 538 -39.18 -41.17 3.91
N ALA A 539 -38.06 -41.51 3.28
CA ALA A 539 -37.82 -41.91 1.87
C ALA A 539 -38.40 -41.08 0.71
N GLU A 540 -37.53 -40.43 -0.07
CA GLU A 540 -37.41 -40.56 -1.54
C GLU A 540 -36.17 -39.79 -2.07
N GLU A 541 -35.73 -40.15 -3.29
CA GLU A 541 -34.45 -39.86 -3.98
C GLU A 541 -34.04 -38.37 -4.15
N PRO A 542 -32.74 -38.05 -4.37
CA PRO A 542 -32.28 -36.66 -4.39
C PRO A 542 -32.51 -36.01 -5.76
N ALA A 543 -33.43 -35.05 -5.79
CA ALA A 543 -33.45 -33.99 -6.79
C ALA A 543 -32.36 -32.95 -6.46
N ALA A 544 -31.67 -32.52 -7.49
CA ALA A 544 -30.64 -31.49 -7.45
C ALA A 544 -31.28 -30.11 -7.25
N ASP A 545 -31.35 -29.66 -6.00
CA ASP A 545 -31.78 -28.31 -5.67
C ASP A 545 -30.57 -27.48 -5.26
N GLY A 546 -30.26 -26.48 -6.10
CA GLY A 546 -29.20 -25.53 -5.89
C GLY A 546 -29.51 -24.59 -4.74
N GLU A 547 -28.72 -24.68 -3.68
CA GLU A 547 -28.61 -23.61 -2.70
C GLU A 547 -27.73 -22.49 -3.28
N SER A 548 -28.39 -21.42 -3.69
CA SER A 548 -27.75 -20.15 -4.04
C SER A 548 -27.16 -19.52 -2.78
N VAL A 549 -25.84 -19.51 -2.67
CA VAL A 549 -25.13 -18.61 -1.76
C VAL A 549 -25.31 -17.19 -2.29
N ASP A 550 -25.94 -16.35 -1.47
CA ASP A 550 -26.26 -14.94 -1.72
C ASP A 550 -24.97 -14.11 -1.88
N GLN A 551 -24.47 -14.02 -3.12
CA GLN A 551 -23.49 -13.00 -3.51
C GLN A 551 -24.24 -11.67 -3.70
N GLY A 552 -24.25 -10.84 -2.65
CA GLY A 552 -24.53 -9.40 -2.70
C GLY A 552 -25.72 -8.96 -3.58
N LYS A 553 -26.90 -8.86 -2.99
CA LYS A 553 -28.09 -8.26 -3.61
C LYS A 553 -27.83 -6.85 -4.15
N GLY A 554 -27.75 -6.77 -5.47
CA GLY A 554 -27.74 -5.54 -6.26
C GLY A 554 -28.12 -5.81 -7.73
N LEU A 555 -29.22 -6.53 -7.95
CA LEU A 555 -29.75 -6.84 -9.28
C LEU A 555 -30.34 -5.60 -9.96
N GLY A 556 -29.46 -4.81 -10.58
CA GLY A 556 -29.80 -4.07 -11.79
C GLY A 556 -29.42 -4.93 -12.98
N LYS A 557 -30.40 -5.34 -13.80
CA LYS A 557 -30.18 -5.87 -15.16
C LYS A 557 -29.43 -4.80 -15.99
N GLY A 558 -28.12 -4.76 -15.86
CA GLY A 558 -27.24 -3.97 -16.70
C GLY A 558 -26.55 -4.92 -17.66
N ALA A 559 -26.64 -4.63 -18.96
CA ALA A 559 -25.82 -5.27 -19.98
C ALA A 559 -24.36 -5.35 -19.50
N GLY A 560 -23.76 -6.54 -19.64
CA GLY A 560 -22.38 -6.79 -19.23
C GLY A 560 -21.46 -5.70 -19.76
N SER A 561 -20.66 -5.11 -18.87
CA SER A 561 -19.54 -4.26 -19.23
C SER A 561 -18.56 -5.11 -20.04
N GLY A 562 -18.68 -5.03 -21.36
CA GLY A 562 -17.73 -5.66 -22.27
C GLY A 562 -16.31 -5.22 -21.93
N LEU A 563 -15.38 -6.17 -22.01
CA LEU A 563 -13.95 -5.89 -21.96
C LEU A 563 -13.61 -4.86 -23.06
N VAL A 564 -13.24 -3.65 -22.65
CA VAL A 564 -12.80 -2.60 -23.57
C VAL A 564 -11.43 -2.99 -24.10
N GLY A 565 -11.38 -3.36 -25.40
CA GLY A 565 -10.14 -3.60 -26.16
C GLY A 565 -9.22 -2.37 -26.17
N LEU A 566 -7.96 -2.58 -26.57
CA LEU A 566 -6.86 -1.61 -26.47
C LEU A 566 -7.14 -0.25 -27.17
N SER A 567 -8.10 -0.20 -28.09
CA SER A 567 -8.52 1.00 -28.84
C SER A 567 -9.99 1.42 -28.67
N GLY A 568 -10.75 0.76 -27.79
CA GLY A 568 -12.21 0.95 -27.75
C GLY A 568 -12.95 0.45 -29.01
N ARG A 569 -12.25 -0.28 -29.89
CA ARG A 569 -12.82 -1.02 -31.03
C ARG A 569 -12.69 -2.53 -30.79
N GLN A 570 -13.60 -3.30 -31.39
CA GLN A 570 -13.45 -4.75 -31.56
C GLN A 570 -12.16 -5.01 -32.35
N GLU A 571 -11.14 -5.56 -31.69
CA GLU A 571 -9.87 -5.90 -32.32
C GLU A 571 -9.91 -7.34 -32.81
N MET A 572 -9.50 -7.56 -34.07
CA MET A 572 -9.65 -8.82 -34.79
C MET A 572 -8.65 -9.90 -34.33
N GLY A 573 -9.18 -11.07 -33.93
CA GLY A 573 -8.75 -12.38 -34.43
C GLY A 573 -7.26 -12.75 -34.40
N TYR A 574 -6.64 -12.90 -33.23
CA TYR A 574 -5.28 -13.50 -33.12
C TYR A 574 -5.35 -15.01 -32.94
N LEU A 575 -4.52 -15.78 -33.68
CA LEU A 575 -4.34 -17.26 -33.59
C LEU A 575 -4.25 -17.72 -32.12
N PRO A 576 -4.55 -19.00 -31.76
CA PRO A 576 -4.29 -19.50 -30.41
C PRO A 576 -2.87 -19.12 -30.03
N LEU A 577 -2.77 -18.20 -29.08
CA LEU A 577 -1.50 -17.56 -28.73
C LEU A 577 -0.74 -18.60 -27.89
N VAL A 578 0.03 -19.44 -28.57
CA VAL A 578 1.09 -20.19 -27.92
C VAL A 578 2.29 -19.26 -27.91
N SER A 579 2.52 -18.60 -26.78
CA SER A 579 3.74 -17.82 -26.60
C SER A 579 4.88 -18.74 -26.15
N PRO A 580 6.13 -18.39 -26.46
CA PRO A 580 7.25 -18.86 -25.65
C PRO A 580 6.99 -18.58 -24.16
N GLN A 581 7.66 -19.32 -23.31
CA GLN A 581 7.57 -19.26 -21.85
C GLN A 581 8.11 -17.91 -21.32
N SER A 582 7.35 -16.82 -21.53
CA SER A 582 7.68 -15.44 -21.16
C SER A 582 6.45 -14.71 -20.66
N ASP A 583 6.57 -14.01 -19.53
CA ASP A 583 5.49 -13.19 -18.97
C ASP A 583 5.36 -11.80 -19.62
N PHE A 584 6.19 -11.52 -20.64
CA PHE A 584 6.19 -10.27 -21.42
C PHE A 584 5.79 -10.47 -22.89
N GLY A 585 5.81 -11.72 -23.36
CA GLY A 585 5.24 -12.09 -24.66
C GLY A 585 5.96 -11.47 -25.86
N GLU A 586 7.27 -11.23 -25.73
CA GLU A 586 8.13 -10.59 -26.73
C GLU A 586 8.12 -11.31 -28.10
N ALA A 587 7.91 -12.61 -28.08
CA ALA A 587 7.86 -13.46 -29.26
C ALA A 587 6.42 -13.90 -29.63
N MET A 588 5.40 -13.20 -29.13
CA MET A 588 4.01 -13.45 -29.51
C MET A 588 3.71 -12.95 -30.93
N SER A 589 2.89 -13.70 -31.66
CA SER A 589 2.40 -13.31 -32.99
C SER A 589 0.87 -13.15 -32.97
N PRO A 590 0.34 -11.98 -33.38
CA PRO A 590 1.06 -10.84 -33.93
C PRO A 590 1.84 -10.05 -32.87
N PRO A 591 2.80 -9.21 -33.29
CA PRO A 591 3.60 -8.42 -32.37
C PRO A 591 2.76 -7.38 -31.59
N PRO A 592 3.27 -6.90 -30.43
CA PRO A 592 2.65 -5.96 -29.50
C PRO A 592 1.87 -4.77 -30.11
N PRO A 593 0.96 -4.13 -29.33
CA PRO A 593 0.97 -4.08 -27.86
C PRO A 593 0.00 -5.05 -27.18
N PHE A 594 0.52 -6.05 -26.47
CA PHE A 594 -0.26 -6.79 -25.44
C PHE A 594 -0.06 -6.22 -24.03
N VAL A 595 0.94 -5.36 -23.88
CA VAL A 595 1.28 -4.67 -22.65
C VAL A 595 0.72 -3.26 -22.73
N ARG A 596 -0.11 -2.89 -21.75
CA ARG A 596 -0.69 -1.54 -21.69
C ARG A 596 0.38 -0.56 -21.20
N PRO A 597 0.56 0.60 -21.86
CA PRO A 597 1.45 1.63 -21.34
C PRO A 597 0.93 2.11 -19.99
N MET A 598 1.86 2.34 -19.06
CA MET A 598 1.52 2.96 -17.79
C MET A 598 1.22 4.45 -18.00
N PRO A 599 0.19 5.00 -17.32
CA PRO A 599 -0.19 6.39 -17.52
C PRO A 599 0.95 7.31 -17.08
N PHE A 600 1.18 8.38 -17.84
CA PHE A 600 1.99 9.53 -17.46
C PHE A 600 1.07 10.73 -17.22
N GLY A 601 1.43 11.66 -16.34
CA GLY A 601 0.59 12.84 -16.15
C GLY A 601 0.92 13.65 -14.90
N ASN A 602 0.16 14.73 -14.75
CA ASN A 602 0.23 15.62 -13.59
C ASN A 602 -1.03 15.45 -12.72
N GLY A 603 -0.92 15.83 -11.45
CA GLY A 603 -2.05 15.81 -10.51
C GLY A 603 -2.18 14.49 -9.77
N ARG A 604 -3.35 14.22 -9.20
CA ARG A 604 -3.54 13.04 -8.35
C ARG A 604 -3.50 11.77 -9.21
N ARG A 605 -2.62 10.83 -8.85
CA ARG A 605 -2.48 9.54 -9.57
C ARG A 605 -3.86 8.84 -9.63
N PRO A 606 -4.29 8.28 -10.79
CA PRO A 606 -5.65 7.75 -10.96
C PRO A 606 -6.05 6.71 -9.91
N PHE A 607 -5.07 5.95 -9.43
CA PHE A 607 -5.21 4.87 -8.45
C PHE A 607 -4.57 5.26 -7.09
N SER A 608 -4.55 6.55 -6.78
CA SER A 608 -4.24 7.01 -5.42
C SER A 608 -5.39 6.73 -4.43
N ARG A 609 -6.62 6.56 -4.94
CA ARG A 609 -7.84 6.21 -4.16
C ARG A 609 -8.45 4.87 -4.54
N ALA A 610 -8.13 4.35 -5.72
CA ALA A 610 -8.49 3.01 -6.15
C ALA A 610 -7.20 2.17 -6.17
N SER A 611 -7.23 0.89 -5.86
CA SER A 611 -5.98 0.15 -5.71
C SER A 611 -5.29 -0.07 -7.06
N GLY A 612 -4.08 0.48 -7.21
CA GLY A 612 -3.11 -0.01 -8.19
C GLY A 612 -2.51 -1.34 -7.71
N THR A 613 -1.81 -2.08 -8.56
CA THR A 613 -1.06 -3.26 -8.12
C THR A 613 0.24 -2.81 -7.47
N ALA A 614 0.48 -3.26 -6.25
CA ALA A 614 1.75 -3.12 -5.57
C ALA A 614 2.60 -4.38 -5.76
N VAL A 615 1.98 -5.54 -5.61
CA VAL A 615 2.59 -6.86 -5.75
C VAL A 615 1.67 -7.77 -6.54
N ASP A 616 2.21 -8.54 -7.47
CA ASP A 616 1.52 -9.63 -8.17
C ASP A 616 2.39 -10.88 -8.15
N ILE A 617 1.86 -11.97 -7.57
CA ILE A 617 2.40 -13.32 -7.79
C ILE A 617 1.51 -14.05 -8.80
N LYS A 618 2.09 -14.49 -9.91
CA LYS A 618 1.37 -15.11 -11.01
C LYS A 618 1.89 -16.52 -11.25
N PHE A 619 0.97 -17.47 -11.35
CA PHE A 619 1.27 -18.86 -11.65
C PHE A 619 0.81 -19.19 -13.07
N ARG A 620 1.74 -19.67 -13.91
CA ARG A 620 1.44 -20.08 -15.28
C ARG A 620 1.64 -21.57 -15.45
N ARG A 621 0.69 -22.26 -16.08
CA ARG A 621 0.82 -23.69 -16.35
C ARG A 621 1.63 -23.90 -17.62
N GLN A 622 2.69 -24.69 -17.53
CA GLN A 622 3.50 -25.03 -18.70
C GLN A 622 2.68 -25.84 -19.71
N ILE A 623 2.82 -25.51 -20.99
CA ILE A 623 2.29 -26.34 -22.08
C ILE A 623 3.43 -26.90 -22.94
N ASP A 624 3.29 -28.16 -23.32
CA ASP A 624 4.11 -28.80 -24.34
C ASP A 624 3.52 -28.50 -25.72
N VAL A 625 4.29 -27.78 -26.53
CA VAL A 625 3.87 -27.33 -27.86
C VAL A 625 4.69 -27.98 -28.97
N THR A 626 5.36 -29.09 -28.65
CA THR A 626 6.23 -29.83 -29.60
C THR A 626 5.45 -30.25 -30.86
N GLU A 627 4.22 -30.74 -30.72
CA GLU A 627 3.38 -31.12 -31.87
C GLU A 627 2.92 -29.91 -32.70
N LEU A 628 2.80 -28.73 -32.07
CA LEU A 628 2.41 -27.49 -32.73
C LEU A 628 3.57 -26.90 -33.53
N ASN A 629 4.75 -26.78 -32.92
CA ASN A 629 5.90 -26.05 -33.46
C ASN A 629 6.93 -26.93 -34.18
N GLY A 630 6.84 -28.27 -34.06
CA GLY A 630 7.79 -29.20 -34.67
C GLY A 630 9.15 -29.28 -33.98
N PHE A 631 9.35 -28.54 -32.89
CA PHE A 631 10.54 -28.54 -32.04
C PHE A 631 10.13 -28.55 -30.57
N THR A 632 10.94 -29.16 -29.71
CA THR A 632 10.73 -29.16 -28.26
C THR A 632 10.67 -27.73 -27.75
N SER A 633 9.49 -27.29 -27.36
CA SER A 633 9.28 -25.97 -26.78
C SER A 633 8.21 -26.05 -25.69
N SER A 634 8.47 -25.35 -24.58
CA SER A 634 7.49 -25.02 -23.56
C SER A 634 6.91 -23.64 -23.86
N GLY A 635 5.64 -23.43 -23.53
CA GLY A 635 4.98 -22.15 -23.73
C GLY A 635 3.84 -21.92 -22.76
N TYR A 636 2.99 -20.96 -23.09
CA TYR A 636 1.75 -20.65 -22.36
C TYR A 636 0.52 -20.63 -23.24
N ILE A 637 -0.64 -20.91 -22.64
CA ILE A 637 -1.92 -20.71 -23.30
C ILE A 637 -2.24 -19.22 -23.33
N GLY A 638 -2.68 -18.80 -24.49
CA GLY A 638 -3.18 -17.48 -24.74
C GLY A 638 -4.59 -17.51 -25.29
N ILE A 639 -5.48 -16.76 -24.64
CA ILE A 639 -6.87 -16.59 -25.08
C ILE A 639 -7.04 -15.12 -25.44
N THR A 640 -7.55 -14.86 -26.64
CA THR A 640 -8.18 -13.57 -26.92
C THR A 640 -9.67 -13.74 -26.64
N GLY A 641 -10.20 -12.99 -25.69
CA GLY A 641 -11.62 -13.02 -25.41
C GLY A 641 -12.39 -12.35 -26.54
N GLU A 642 -13.39 -13.03 -27.09
CA GLU A 642 -14.59 -12.37 -27.59
C GLU A 642 -15.74 -12.72 -26.63
N ASN A 643 -16.60 -11.73 -26.39
CA ASN A 643 -17.74 -11.78 -25.46
C ASN A 643 -18.66 -13.00 -25.65
#